data_AF-A0A7K0EMH0-F1
#
_entry.id   AF-A0A7K0EMH0-F1
#
_cell.length_a   1.000
_cell.length_b   1.000
_cell.length_c   1.000
_cell.angle_alpha   90.00
_cell.angle_beta   90.00
_cell.angle_gamma   90.00
#
_symmetry.space_group_name_H-M   'P 1'
#
loop_
_entity.id
_entity.type
_entity.pdbx_description
1 polymer ?
#
loop_
_entity_poly.entity_id
_entity_poly.type
_entity_poly.pdbx_seq_one_letter_code
_entity_poly.pdbx_strand_id
1 'polypeptide(L)'
;MKNRNFTVMRLILLFGLNALSLGGNCATTSPSFCRIIAPSSEPAPINRQRYIGITIFNFETDPRIDDERIEHSAAAGCNAVEITINWDRVYPTRQSTANWKVVDSHVQTAIRLGLKIALRIHVGREIANLGSFWGTSETMQAADGLRMNGGGITQFSYAHQPTVELAKNFVKETTQRYRYLQQQNRLLFISVVASPALESEFSPVHNKPDGTKYSAAFDYGGPMKLAFRQWLQGRFSLADLNKRWNTGFGDWNAVVPPTGSISDPQKLFSLNRQGQDWYVFRHRLLERFLNDMTNTLKGVDGSIRVVNQHGAVWDRLSGLRATYAFKSLNQNADGLKFNDGPTYNHRFSMDVVRSNLKPGAFMINAVDGMFFNSVSIDTYFNQVKECFQHGASMITLANFGGTDARATLSQLIQTVLDAGLLNQSVTDVQTGGTISYKLSEILRDTYSPISTRWTDQYNKSGKKPIQVNLIEDLFDETDNADEPAQPEKPVEDPKPSPTVSANYDGYLDKVECGTMRGWVWDRNDPDGSVTVEFSADGKVIGTTEADIYRSDLENAGKGNGKHAYSFTTPASLKDNKTHQISAKVCNSSFTLKYAPKSLTCAPSARLSAGSAESKLEVTILGNPVQEQLSVEVRGAEGKPLRFQISDLGGRIVSERIVEIALGVENQQFRLGSEVTGLLILRVIGGQQAVTVKLLKY
;
A
#
# COMPACT_ATOMS: atom_id res chain seq x y z
N MET A 1 71.19 4.12 -24.24
CA MET A 1 70.28 3.97 -25.40
C MET A 1 68.91 4.54 -25.00
N LYS A 2 68.48 5.62 -25.70
CA LYS A 2 67.16 6.32 -25.75
C LYS A 2 66.42 6.59 -24.40
N ASN A 3 66.75 7.65 -23.63
CA ASN A 3 66.19 9.06 -23.58
C ASN A 3 64.65 9.16 -23.38
N ARG A 4 64.02 9.91 -22.45
CA ARG A 4 64.32 11.10 -21.58
C ARG A 4 63.24 11.17 -20.44
N ASN A 5 63.54 11.36 -19.14
CA ASN A 5 63.59 12.62 -18.34
C ASN A 5 62.23 13.39 -18.20
N PHE A 6 61.73 13.95 -17.08
CA PHE A 6 62.26 14.33 -15.74
C PHE A 6 61.11 14.55 -14.72
N THR A 7 61.45 14.47 -13.43
CA THR A 7 60.69 14.63 -12.18
C THR A 7 60.53 16.11 -11.73
N VAL A 8 59.56 16.43 -10.84
CA VAL A 8 59.74 17.11 -9.51
C VAL A 8 58.55 17.97 -9.01
N MET A 9 58.32 17.77 -7.71
CA MET A 9 57.45 18.28 -6.64
C MET A 9 57.56 19.78 -6.23
N ARG A 10 56.54 20.24 -5.47
CA ARG A 10 56.55 20.95 -4.14
C ARG A 10 56.24 22.48 -3.98
N LEU A 11 55.33 22.73 -3.00
CA LEU A 11 55.33 23.65 -1.83
C LEU A 11 54.70 25.08 -1.83
N ILE A 12 53.62 25.21 -1.02
CA ILE A 12 53.26 26.15 0.09
C ILE A 12 54.05 27.49 0.28
N LEU A 13 53.36 28.65 0.45
CA LEU A 13 53.34 29.48 1.70
C LEU A 13 52.48 30.79 1.65
N LEU A 14 52.11 31.23 2.86
CA LEU A 14 51.27 32.36 3.34
C LEU A 14 51.76 33.80 3.00
N PHE A 15 50.85 34.79 3.12
CA PHE A 15 50.91 36.12 3.81
C PHE A 15 49.68 36.93 3.28
N GLY A 16 48.81 37.66 4.01
CA GLY A 16 48.86 38.36 5.29
C GLY A 16 49.09 39.86 5.07
N LEU A 17 48.05 40.73 5.13
CA LEU A 17 48.06 42.08 5.75
C LEU A 17 46.83 42.95 5.44
N ASN A 18 46.32 43.58 6.50
CA ASN A 18 45.35 44.68 6.56
C ASN A 18 45.97 46.02 6.14
N ALA A 19 45.15 46.94 5.61
CA ALA A 19 45.41 48.38 5.70
C ALA A 19 44.10 49.16 5.86
N LEU A 20 44.18 50.17 6.73
CA LEU A 20 43.13 50.99 7.32
C LEU A 20 43.10 52.38 6.65
N SER A 21 41.90 52.95 6.58
CA SER A 21 41.58 54.35 6.92
C SER A 21 41.31 55.41 5.82
N LEU A 22 40.22 56.16 6.12
CA LEU A 22 39.93 57.59 5.95
C LEU A 22 39.32 58.14 4.65
N GLY A 23 38.03 58.48 4.76
CA GLY A 23 37.58 59.89 4.72
C GLY A 23 37.07 60.44 3.38
N GLY A 24 35.77 60.74 3.31
CA GLY A 24 35.22 61.59 2.24
C GLY A 24 33.69 61.61 2.21
N ASN A 25 33.09 62.62 2.85
CA ASN A 25 31.68 62.97 2.66
C ASN A 25 31.47 63.52 1.24
N CYS A 26 30.56 62.93 0.46
CA CYS A 26 29.84 63.67 -0.58
C CYS A 26 28.46 63.05 -0.78
N ALA A 27 27.43 63.81 -0.47
CA ALA A 27 26.05 63.47 -0.75
C ALA A 27 25.80 63.65 -2.26
N THR A 28 25.51 62.55 -2.96
CA THR A 28 24.87 62.59 -4.28
C THR A 28 23.97 61.37 -4.43
N THR A 29 22.70 61.66 -4.69
CA THR A 29 21.61 60.76 -5.10
C THR A 29 22.06 59.68 -6.08
N SER A 30 21.71 58.42 -5.81
CA SER A 30 21.84 57.32 -6.77
C SER A 30 20.69 56.31 -6.65
N PRO A 31 20.34 55.64 -7.76
CA PRO A 31 19.07 54.96 -7.94
C PRO A 31 19.01 53.66 -7.15
N SER A 32 17.79 53.25 -6.79
CA SER A 32 17.48 51.99 -6.13
C SER A 32 18.08 50.81 -6.90
N PHE A 33 19.27 50.37 -6.49
CA PHE A 33 19.78 49.06 -6.87
C PHE A 33 18.91 48.00 -6.20
N CYS A 34 18.11 47.33 -7.01
CA CYS A 34 17.49 46.06 -6.67
C CYS A 34 18.63 45.09 -6.30
N ARG A 35 18.84 44.87 -5.00
CA ARG A 35 19.75 43.82 -4.53
C ARG A 35 19.15 42.50 -4.99
N ILE A 36 19.81 41.86 -5.96
CA ILE A 36 19.63 40.44 -6.22
C ILE A 36 20.08 39.73 -4.94
N ILE A 37 19.10 39.32 -4.13
CA ILE A 37 19.34 38.42 -3.00
C ILE A 37 19.83 37.11 -3.63
N ALA A 38 21.07 36.73 -3.33
CA ALA A 38 21.56 35.40 -3.69
C ALA A 38 20.56 34.37 -3.14
N PRO A 39 20.10 33.38 -3.93
CA PRO A 39 19.13 32.41 -3.46
C PRO A 39 19.70 31.71 -2.22
N SER A 40 18.97 31.75 -1.11
CA SER A 40 19.32 30.98 0.07
C SER A 40 19.39 29.51 -0.34
N SER A 41 20.55 28.88 -0.15
CA SER A 41 20.76 27.45 -0.40
C SER A 41 20.04 26.56 0.61
N GLU A 42 19.40 27.14 1.63
CA GLU A 42 18.61 26.42 2.60
C GLU A 42 17.13 26.42 2.20
N PRO A 43 16.41 25.30 2.38
CA PRO A 43 14.97 25.28 2.31
C PRO A 43 14.37 26.38 3.19
N ALA A 44 13.25 26.96 2.78
CA ALA A 44 12.50 27.89 3.62
C ALA A 44 12.38 27.32 5.05
N PRO A 45 12.51 28.15 6.10
CA PRO A 45 12.48 27.70 7.49
C PRO A 45 11.33 26.73 7.70
N ILE A 46 11.55 25.67 8.49
CA ILE A 46 10.48 24.72 8.86
C ILE A 46 9.33 25.55 9.43
N ASN A 47 8.31 25.79 8.60
CA ASN A 47 7.10 26.39 9.08
C ASN A 47 6.54 25.36 10.06
N ARG A 48 6.60 25.68 11.36
CA ARG A 48 6.01 24.85 12.39
C ARG A 48 4.48 24.89 12.33
N GLN A 49 3.86 25.50 11.33
CA GLN A 49 2.42 25.40 11.08
C GLN A 49 2.03 24.00 10.63
N ARG A 50 0.85 23.54 11.08
CA ARG A 50 0.21 22.32 10.59
C ARG A 50 -0.65 22.60 9.36
N TYR A 51 -0.64 21.67 8.42
CA TYR A 51 -1.44 21.77 7.21
C TYR A 51 -2.46 20.66 7.09
N ILE A 52 -3.61 20.97 6.50
CA ILE A 52 -4.58 19.97 6.05
C ILE A 52 -5.13 20.40 4.70
N GLY A 53 -5.24 19.45 3.77
CA GLY A 53 -5.69 19.72 2.42
C GLY A 53 -6.19 18.49 1.70
N ILE A 54 -7.15 18.69 0.80
CA ILE A 54 -7.60 17.63 -0.09
C ILE A 54 -6.54 17.31 -1.14
N THR A 55 -6.62 16.08 -1.62
CA THR A 55 -5.89 15.61 -2.79
C THR A 55 -6.73 15.81 -4.05
N ILE A 56 -6.21 16.56 -5.00
CA ILE A 56 -6.74 16.65 -6.37
C ILE A 56 -5.96 15.67 -7.25
N PHE A 57 -6.61 14.57 -7.63
CA PHE A 57 -6.02 13.57 -8.53
C PHE A 57 -5.91 14.05 -9.98
N ASN A 58 -6.69 15.08 -10.35
CA ASN A 58 -6.61 15.79 -11.62
C ASN A 58 -6.79 14.88 -12.86
N PHE A 59 -7.88 14.11 -12.86
CA PHE A 59 -8.29 13.31 -14.01
C PHE A 59 -9.37 13.99 -14.86
N GLU A 60 -9.92 15.11 -14.38
CA GLU A 60 -10.94 15.88 -15.08
C GLU A 60 -10.34 16.62 -16.28
N THR A 61 -11.15 16.83 -17.33
CA THR A 61 -10.75 17.65 -18.49
C THR A 61 -11.25 19.09 -18.39
N ASP A 62 -12.33 19.29 -17.65
CA ASP A 62 -12.86 20.61 -17.32
C ASP A 62 -12.31 21.05 -15.96
N PRO A 63 -11.46 22.08 -15.90
CA PRO A 63 -10.85 22.51 -14.64
C PRO A 63 -11.88 22.97 -13.61
N ARG A 64 -13.07 23.41 -14.04
CA ARG A 64 -14.11 23.91 -13.12
C ARG A 64 -14.57 22.88 -12.10
N ILE A 65 -14.47 21.59 -12.44
CA ILE A 65 -14.87 20.51 -11.53
C ILE A 65 -13.92 20.45 -10.35
N ASP A 66 -12.61 20.32 -10.60
CA ASP A 66 -11.61 20.24 -9.55
C ASP A 66 -11.37 21.61 -8.87
N ASP A 67 -11.51 22.73 -9.59
CA ASP A 67 -11.47 24.08 -9.00
C ASP A 67 -12.57 24.27 -7.94
N GLU A 68 -13.79 23.81 -8.22
CA GLU A 68 -14.89 23.87 -7.25
C GLU A 68 -14.60 22.99 -6.01
N ARG A 69 -13.98 21.81 -6.20
CA ARG A 69 -13.57 20.95 -5.07
C ARG A 69 -12.54 21.67 -4.19
N ILE A 70 -11.58 22.37 -4.79
CA ILE A 70 -10.60 23.19 -4.08
C ILE A 70 -11.30 24.32 -3.31
N GLU A 71 -12.19 25.07 -3.96
CA GLU A 71 -12.97 26.15 -3.34
C GLU A 71 -13.80 25.65 -2.15
N HIS A 72 -14.49 24.53 -2.30
CA HIS A 72 -15.28 23.92 -1.23
C HIS A 72 -14.39 23.52 -0.04
N SER A 73 -13.25 22.88 -0.30
CA SER A 73 -12.32 22.49 0.78
C SER A 73 -11.74 23.69 1.53
N ALA A 74 -11.42 24.77 0.81
CA ALA A 74 -10.94 26.01 1.40
C ALA A 74 -12.04 26.68 2.25
N ALA A 75 -13.27 26.72 1.74
CA ALA A 75 -14.43 27.25 2.47
C ALA A 75 -14.74 26.43 3.74
N ALA A 76 -14.51 25.12 3.72
CA ALA A 76 -14.61 24.27 4.91
C ALA A 76 -13.51 24.55 5.94
N GLY A 77 -12.36 25.11 5.51
CA GLY A 77 -11.25 25.49 6.39
C GLY A 77 -9.93 24.76 6.15
N CYS A 78 -9.78 24.03 5.04
CA CYS A 78 -8.47 23.54 4.62
C CYS A 78 -7.53 24.72 4.34
N ASN A 79 -6.26 24.59 4.74
CA ASN A 79 -5.24 25.63 4.54
C ASN A 79 -4.15 25.24 3.51
N ALA A 80 -4.30 24.06 2.89
CA ALA A 80 -3.45 23.56 1.84
C ALA A 80 -4.24 22.75 0.80
N VAL A 81 -3.60 22.43 -0.32
CA VAL A 81 -4.09 21.49 -1.34
C VAL A 81 -2.90 20.75 -1.96
N GLU A 82 -3.08 19.46 -2.26
CA GLU A 82 -2.15 18.70 -3.08
C GLU A 82 -2.72 18.53 -4.50
N ILE A 83 -2.02 19.03 -5.51
CA ILE A 83 -2.44 19.00 -6.91
C ILE A 83 -1.58 18.01 -7.69
N THR A 84 -2.22 17.06 -8.36
CA THR A 84 -1.55 16.06 -9.19
C THR A 84 -1.36 16.57 -10.61
N ILE A 85 -0.21 16.28 -11.19
CA ILE A 85 0.18 16.62 -12.55
C ILE A 85 0.41 15.31 -13.29
N ASN A 86 -0.61 14.87 -14.04
CA ASN A 86 -0.55 13.63 -14.79
C ASN A 86 0.17 13.84 -16.12
N TRP A 87 1.26 13.10 -16.35
CA TRP A 87 2.02 13.20 -17.60
C TRP A 87 1.15 12.98 -18.84
N ASP A 88 0.24 12.00 -18.81
CA ASP A 88 -0.69 11.75 -19.92
C ASP A 88 -1.64 12.89 -20.22
N ARG A 89 -1.99 13.71 -19.22
CA ARG A 89 -2.92 14.83 -19.40
C ARG A 89 -2.22 16.04 -20.00
N VAL A 90 -0.95 16.23 -19.66
CA VAL A 90 -0.12 17.28 -20.27
C VAL A 90 0.31 16.87 -21.68
N TYR A 91 0.77 15.63 -21.84
CA TYR A 91 1.26 15.08 -23.10
C TYR A 91 0.62 13.72 -23.37
N PRO A 92 -0.55 13.66 -24.03
CA PRO A 92 -1.18 12.40 -24.41
C PRO A 92 -0.30 11.55 -25.34
N THR A 93 0.47 12.20 -26.22
CA THR A 93 1.48 11.59 -27.09
C THR A 93 2.78 12.39 -27.03
N ARG A 94 3.90 11.84 -27.52
CA ARG A 94 5.19 12.56 -27.56
C ARG A 94 5.18 13.77 -28.49
N GLN A 95 4.28 13.80 -29.45
CA GLN A 95 4.14 14.87 -30.44
C GLN A 95 3.04 15.88 -30.05
N SER A 96 2.32 15.63 -28.96
CA SER A 96 1.29 16.53 -28.47
C SER A 96 1.90 17.85 -28.01
N THR A 97 1.22 18.96 -28.31
CA THR A 97 1.45 20.22 -27.61
C THR A 97 1.05 20.06 -26.14
N ALA A 98 1.87 20.60 -25.24
CA ALA A 98 1.64 20.52 -23.81
C ALA A 98 0.30 21.17 -23.41
N ASN A 99 -0.56 20.43 -22.70
CA ASN A 99 -1.81 20.95 -22.16
C ASN A 99 -1.68 21.24 -20.66
N TRP A 100 -1.23 22.44 -20.34
CA TRP A 100 -1.10 22.91 -18.95
C TRP A 100 -2.35 23.56 -18.37
N LYS A 101 -3.35 23.84 -19.21
CA LYS A 101 -4.52 24.67 -18.88
C LYS A 101 -5.24 24.24 -17.59
N VAL A 102 -5.44 22.93 -17.42
CA VAL A 102 -6.19 22.39 -16.28
C VAL A 102 -5.41 22.57 -14.98
N VAL A 103 -4.14 22.15 -14.96
CA VAL A 103 -3.25 22.29 -13.79
C VAL A 103 -3.04 23.77 -13.44
N ASP A 104 -2.82 24.63 -14.45
CA ASP A 104 -2.66 26.06 -14.25
C ASP A 104 -3.90 26.65 -13.55
N SER A 105 -5.11 26.23 -13.94
CA SER A 105 -6.37 26.67 -13.31
C SER A 105 -6.39 26.33 -11.82
N HIS A 106 -6.08 25.08 -11.46
CA HIS A 106 -6.05 24.63 -10.07
C HIS A 106 -5.04 25.39 -9.23
N VAL A 107 -3.85 25.63 -9.78
CA VAL A 107 -2.81 26.41 -9.10
C VAL A 107 -3.25 27.86 -8.91
N GLN A 108 -3.87 28.50 -9.90
CA GLN A 108 -4.39 29.86 -9.76
C GLN A 108 -5.55 29.96 -8.77
N THR A 109 -6.45 28.97 -8.75
CA THR A 109 -7.52 28.85 -7.76
C THR A 109 -6.94 28.76 -6.34
N ALA A 110 -5.97 27.87 -6.12
CA ALA A 110 -5.31 27.74 -4.82
C ALA A 110 -4.59 29.04 -4.40
N ILE A 111 -3.91 29.73 -5.33
CA ILE A 111 -3.27 31.03 -5.07
C ILE A 111 -4.29 32.08 -4.63
N ARG A 112 -5.41 32.20 -5.36
CA ARG A 112 -6.50 33.15 -5.09
C ARG A 112 -7.13 32.92 -3.71
N LEU A 113 -7.26 31.66 -3.30
CA LEU A 113 -7.80 31.26 -2.00
C LEU A 113 -6.78 31.36 -0.86
N GLY A 114 -5.51 31.68 -1.16
CA GLY A 114 -4.46 31.78 -0.14
C GLY A 114 -3.97 30.44 0.41
N LEU A 115 -4.28 29.33 -0.28
CA LEU A 115 -3.83 28.00 0.13
C LEU A 115 -2.33 27.81 -0.11
N LYS A 116 -1.70 27.00 0.74
CA LYS A 116 -0.40 26.41 0.45
C LYS A 116 -0.55 25.23 -0.52
N ILE A 117 0.43 25.05 -1.41
CA ILE A 117 0.31 24.11 -2.53
C ILE A 117 1.37 23.02 -2.41
N ALA A 118 0.96 21.77 -2.50
CA ALA A 118 1.85 20.64 -2.78
C ALA A 118 1.61 20.16 -4.22
N LEU A 119 2.68 19.78 -4.92
CA LEU A 119 2.59 19.26 -6.29
C LEU A 119 3.02 17.80 -6.32
N ARG A 120 2.19 16.94 -6.91
CA ARG A 120 2.52 15.53 -7.18
C ARG A 120 2.65 15.31 -8.68
N ILE A 121 3.86 15.01 -9.16
CA ILE A 121 4.12 14.71 -10.57
C ILE A 121 3.95 13.21 -10.77
N HIS A 122 2.97 12.80 -11.56
CA HIS A 122 2.73 11.39 -11.86
C HIS A 122 3.35 11.03 -13.23
N VAL A 123 4.33 10.13 -13.21
CA VAL A 123 5.10 9.66 -14.38
C VAL A 123 4.72 8.26 -14.87
N GLY A 124 3.78 7.60 -14.18
CA GLY A 124 3.05 6.46 -14.73
C GLY A 124 2.12 6.92 -15.85
N ARG A 125 1.69 5.98 -16.69
CA ARG A 125 0.85 6.28 -17.86
C ARG A 125 -0.26 5.27 -18.06
N GLU A 126 -1.39 5.72 -18.59
CA GLU A 126 -2.44 4.91 -19.16
C GLU A 126 -1.85 4.01 -20.25
N ILE A 127 -2.20 2.73 -20.22
CA ILE A 127 -1.68 1.73 -21.15
C ILE A 127 -2.01 2.06 -22.61
N ALA A 128 -3.11 2.78 -22.84
CA ALA A 128 -3.51 3.26 -24.17
C ALA A 128 -2.67 4.46 -24.66
N ASN A 129 -2.04 5.21 -23.74
CA ASN A 129 -1.33 6.47 -24.02
C ASN A 129 0.19 6.32 -23.92
N LEU A 130 0.72 5.10 -24.08
CA LEU A 130 2.16 4.89 -24.09
C LEU A 130 2.84 5.62 -25.25
N GLY A 131 2.14 5.90 -26.35
CA GLY A 131 2.44 7.00 -27.29
C GLY A 131 3.91 7.19 -27.70
N SER A 132 4.67 6.11 -27.90
CA SER A 132 6.13 6.08 -28.16
C SER A 132 7.06 6.58 -27.02
N PHE A 133 6.53 6.77 -25.81
CA PHE A 133 7.29 6.98 -24.58
C PHE A 133 8.02 5.70 -24.17
N TRP A 134 7.32 4.56 -24.16
CA TRP A 134 7.91 3.23 -24.03
C TRP A 134 7.00 2.14 -24.60
N GLY A 135 7.55 0.95 -24.82
CA GLY A 135 6.86 -0.20 -25.38
C GLY A 135 6.49 -1.23 -24.32
N THR A 136 5.93 -2.33 -24.81
CA THR A 136 5.46 -3.45 -23.97
C THR A 136 6.58 -4.09 -23.15
N SER A 137 7.79 -4.17 -23.72
CA SER A 137 8.95 -4.78 -23.07
C SER A 137 9.47 -3.97 -21.90
N GLU A 138 9.24 -2.65 -21.91
CA GLU A 138 9.65 -1.73 -20.85
C GLU A 138 8.55 -1.52 -19.81
N THR A 139 7.32 -1.92 -20.08
CA THR A 139 6.25 -1.92 -19.08
C THR A 139 6.53 -3.00 -18.03
N MET A 140 6.34 -2.68 -16.75
CA MET A 140 6.48 -3.66 -15.67
C MET A 140 5.56 -4.87 -15.90
N GLN A 141 6.09 -6.07 -15.66
CA GLN A 141 5.35 -7.32 -15.83
C GLN A 141 5.14 -8.03 -14.49
N ALA A 142 3.98 -8.66 -14.32
CA ALA A 142 3.71 -9.55 -13.21
C ALA A 142 4.47 -10.89 -13.37
N ALA A 143 4.50 -11.70 -12.32
CA ALA A 143 5.20 -12.99 -12.32
C ALA A 143 4.67 -13.98 -13.37
N ASP A 144 3.40 -13.85 -13.78
CA ASP A 144 2.78 -14.63 -14.85
C ASP A 144 3.09 -14.10 -16.27
N GLY A 145 3.90 -13.05 -16.37
CA GLY A 145 4.30 -12.41 -17.63
C GLY A 145 3.29 -11.39 -18.17
N LEU A 146 2.13 -11.22 -17.53
CA LEU A 146 1.15 -10.22 -17.96
C LEU A 146 1.63 -8.79 -17.65
N ARG A 147 1.26 -7.85 -18.52
CA ARG A 147 1.57 -6.43 -18.32
C ARG A 147 0.82 -5.92 -17.11
N MET A 148 1.54 -5.26 -16.21
CA MET A 148 0.89 -4.66 -15.06
C MET A 148 -0.06 -3.55 -15.47
N ASN A 149 -1.23 -3.57 -14.84
CA ASN A 149 -2.25 -2.55 -15.01
C ASN A 149 -3.02 -2.39 -13.70
N GLY A 150 -3.16 -1.16 -13.23
CA GLY A 150 -4.08 -0.78 -12.16
C GLY A 150 -5.03 0.30 -12.68
N GLY A 151 -6.27 -0.07 -12.96
CA GLY A 151 -7.29 0.90 -13.38
C GLY A 151 -7.03 1.62 -14.72
N GLY A 152 -6.20 1.05 -15.60
CA GLY A 152 -5.77 1.65 -16.87
C GLY A 152 -4.31 2.10 -16.83
N ILE A 153 -3.80 2.46 -15.65
CA ILE A 153 -2.47 3.01 -15.44
C ILE A 153 -1.42 1.90 -15.29
N THR A 154 -0.25 2.13 -15.85
CA THR A 154 0.91 1.24 -15.78
C THR A 154 2.21 1.98 -15.46
N GLN A 155 3.20 1.19 -15.05
CA GLN A 155 4.55 1.63 -14.73
C GLN A 155 5.54 1.13 -15.77
N PHE A 156 6.53 1.94 -16.09
CA PHE A 156 7.72 1.46 -16.78
C PHE A 156 8.69 0.81 -15.78
N SER A 157 9.53 -0.10 -16.28
CA SER A 157 10.59 -0.73 -15.51
C SER A 157 11.60 0.33 -15.05
N TYR A 158 11.82 0.43 -13.74
CA TYR A 158 12.87 1.31 -13.20
C TYR A 158 14.28 0.87 -13.62
N ALA A 159 14.44 -0.36 -14.13
CA ALA A 159 15.69 -0.83 -14.73
C ALA A 159 15.91 -0.31 -16.17
N HIS A 160 14.90 0.28 -16.83
CA HIS A 160 15.02 0.79 -18.19
C HIS A 160 15.40 2.28 -18.21
N GLN A 161 16.71 2.56 -18.21
CA GLN A 161 17.24 3.93 -18.12
C GLN A 161 16.66 4.91 -19.15
N PRO A 162 16.48 4.55 -20.45
CA PRO A 162 15.93 5.50 -21.41
C PRO A 162 14.54 6.03 -21.03
N THR A 163 13.68 5.19 -20.43
CA THR A 163 12.36 5.64 -19.97
C THR A 163 12.47 6.48 -18.69
N VAL A 164 13.39 6.14 -17.78
CA VAL A 164 13.70 6.95 -16.60
C VAL A 164 14.14 8.37 -17.02
N GLU A 165 14.97 8.51 -18.06
CA GLU A 165 15.39 9.83 -18.58
C GLU A 165 14.22 10.63 -19.18
N LEU A 166 13.27 9.98 -19.86
CA LEU A 166 12.05 10.67 -20.31
C LEU A 166 11.23 11.20 -19.12
N ALA A 167 11.08 10.40 -18.07
CA ALA A 167 10.39 10.83 -16.86
C ALA A 167 11.11 12.01 -16.18
N LYS A 168 12.45 11.97 -16.08
CA LYS A 168 13.26 13.08 -15.56
C LYS A 168 13.08 14.36 -16.36
N ASN A 169 13.01 14.28 -17.68
CA ASN A 169 12.76 15.45 -18.53
C ASN A 169 11.40 16.09 -18.22
N PHE A 170 10.35 15.29 -18.07
CA PHE A 170 9.02 15.80 -17.70
C PHE A 170 8.99 16.38 -16.28
N VAL A 171 9.65 15.73 -15.32
CA VAL A 171 9.81 16.22 -13.94
C VAL A 171 10.52 17.57 -13.94
N LYS A 172 11.62 17.71 -14.70
CA LYS A 172 12.38 18.95 -14.83
C LYS A 172 11.54 20.08 -15.43
N GLU A 173 10.84 19.82 -16.54
CA GLU A 173 9.94 20.79 -17.19
C GLU A 173 8.86 21.28 -16.23
N THR A 174 8.17 20.34 -15.57
CA THR A 174 7.10 20.65 -14.60
C THR A 174 7.62 21.50 -13.45
N THR A 175 8.80 21.16 -12.92
CA THR A 175 9.42 21.89 -11.81
C THR A 175 9.83 23.29 -12.23
N GLN A 176 10.38 23.45 -13.44
CA GLN A 176 10.71 24.76 -14.00
C GLN A 176 9.45 25.63 -14.16
N ARG A 177 8.35 25.05 -14.64
CA ARG A 177 7.07 25.77 -14.83
C ARG A 177 6.54 26.34 -13.52
N TYR A 178 6.54 25.54 -12.44
CA TYR A 178 5.94 25.94 -11.16
C TYR A 178 6.95 26.45 -10.12
N ARG A 179 8.22 26.64 -10.48
CA ARG A 179 9.27 27.14 -9.58
C ARG A 179 8.89 28.46 -8.90
N TYR A 180 8.10 29.30 -9.54
CA TYR A 180 7.64 30.56 -8.96
C TYR A 180 6.84 30.37 -7.65
N LEU A 181 6.20 29.21 -7.44
CA LEU A 181 5.51 28.90 -6.19
C LEU A 181 6.49 28.80 -5.02
N GLN A 182 7.68 28.26 -5.24
CA GLN A 182 8.75 28.24 -4.24
C GLN A 182 9.22 29.67 -3.93
N GLN A 183 9.46 30.47 -4.97
CA GLN A 183 9.93 31.86 -4.85
C GLN A 183 8.95 32.76 -4.10
N GLN A 184 7.65 32.46 -4.21
CA GLN A 184 6.57 33.17 -3.53
C GLN A 184 6.25 32.58 -2.14
N ASN A 185 7.02 31.60 -1.66
CA ASN A 185 6.74 30.86 -0.42
C ASN A 185 5.31 30.30 -0.39
N ARG A 186 4.84 29.72 -1.50
CA ARG A 186 3.52 29.07 -1.62
C ARG A 186 3.62 27.55 -1.71
N LEU A 187 4.77 27.04 -2.16
CA LEU A 187 5.03 25.61 -2.30
C LEU A 187 5.35 24.96 -0.94
N LEU A 188 4.70 23.85 -0.62
CA LEU A 188 5.00 23.01 0.54
C LEU A 188 6.07 21.98 0.21
N PHE A 189 5.86 21.27 -0.90
CA PHE A 189 6.76 20.25 -1.43
C PHE A 189 6.40 19.88 -2.88
N ILE A 190 7.31 19.17 -3.54
CA ILE A 190 7.05 18.42 -4.77
C ILE A 190 7.32 16.93 -4.51
N SER A 191 6.49 16.05 -5.06
CA SER A 191 6.71 14.62 -5.10
C SER A 191 6.68 14.09 -6.54
N VAL A 192 7.31 12.94 -6.77
CA VAL A 192 7.22 12.21 -8.04
C VAL A 192 6.76 10.79 -7.77
N VAL A 193 5.67 10.39 -8.42
CA VAL A 193 5.01 9.10 -8.24
C VAL A 193 4.86 8.40 -9.59
N ALA A 194 4.72 7.08 -9.59
CA ALA A 194 4.58 6.31 -10.82
C ALA A 194 3.55 5.18 -10.73
N SER A 195 3.22 4.71 -9.53
CA SER A 195 2.29 3.60 -9.37
C SER A 195 0.87 4.00 -9.78
N PRO A 196 0.00 3.03 -10.15
CA PRO A 196 -1.42 3.29 -10.39
C PRO A 196 -2.17 3.86 -9.18
N ALA A 197 -1.66 3.66 -7.96
CA ALA A 197 -2.16 4.27 -6.73
C ALA A 197 -1.62 5.71 -6.53
N LEU A 198 -0.85 6.24 -7.48
CA LEU A 198 -0.17 7.52 -7.44
C LEU A 198 0.80 7.63 -6.26
N GLU A 199 1.63 6.60 -6.11
CA GLU A 199 2.70 6.48 -5.10
C GLU A 199 4.08 6.21 -5.78
N SER A 200 5.15 6.38 -5.03
CA SER A 200 6.56 6.40 -5.44
C SER A 200 7.22 5.05 -5.14
N GLU A 201 6.69 3.98 -5.72
CA GLU A 201 6.95 2.59 -5.31
C GLU A 201 6.68 1.60 -6.44
N PHE A 202 6.89 0.30 -6.21
CA PHE A 202 6.32 -0.73 -7.07
C PHE A 202 4.85 -0.95 -6.72
N SER A 203 3.94 -0.91 -7.70
CA SER A 203 2.53 -1.25 -7.44
C SER A 203 2.38 -2.72 -7.06
N PRO A 204 1.73 -3.08 -5.94
CA PRO A 204 1.49 -4.45 -5.56
C PRO A 204 0.15 -5.00 -6.11
N VAL A 205 -0.57 -4.24 -6.94
CA VAL A 205 -1.89 -4.61 -7.47
C VAL A 205 -1.84 -4.78 -8.98
N HIS A 206 -2.38 -5.91 -9.45
CA HIS A 206 -2.60 -6.18 -10.87
C HIS A 206 -4.08 -6.48 -11.14
N ASN A 207 -4.66 -5.72 -12.07
CA ASN A 207 -5.97 -6.00 -12.66
C ASN A 207 -5.77 -6.85 -13.91
N LYS A 208 -6.24 -8.10 -13.88
CA LYS A 208 -6.23 -8.97 -15.05
C LYS A 208 -7.23 -8.47 -16.10
N PRO A 209 -7.02 -8.79 -17.38
CA PRO A 209 -8.00 -8.52 -18.44
C PRO A 209 -9.38 -9.13 -18.20
N ASP A 210 -9.46 -10.23 -17.42
CA ASP A 210 -10.71 -10.89 -17.03
C ASP A 210 -11.48 -10.17 -15.91
N GLY A 211 -10.97 -9.03 -15.43
CA GLY A 211 -11.58 -8.22 -14.35
C GLY A 211 -11.20 -8.67 -12.94
N THR A 212 -10.50 -9.80 -12.77
CA THR A 212 -10.01 -10.22 -11.46
C THR A 212 -8.80 -9.39 -11.01
N LYS A 213 -8.66 -9.21 -9.70
CA LYS A 213 -7.53 -8.50 -9.09
C LYS A 213 -6.73 -9.46 -8.23
N TYR A 214 -5.41 -9.36 -8.28
CA TYR A 214 -4.54 -10.10 -7.36
C TYR A 214 -3.28 -9.31 -7.03
N SER A 215 -2.61 -9.71 -5.94
CA SER A 215 -1.31 -9.19 -5.55
C SER A 215 -0.21 -10.07 -6.12
N ALA A 216 0.84 -9.46 -6.65
CA ALA A 216 2.03 -10.18 -7.10
C ALA A 216 3.30 -9.47 -6.63
N ALA A 217 4.45 -10.14 -6.73
CA ALA A 217 5.69 -9.40 -6.83
C ALA A 217 5.78 -8.77 -8.23
N PHE A 218 6.56 -7.70 -8.37
CA PHE A 218 6.53 -6.92 -9.59
C PHE A 218 7.88 -6.50 -10.13
N ASP A 219 7.74 -6.22 -11.42
CA ASP A 219 8.64 -6.20 -12.53
C ASP A 219 9.41 -7.51 -12.77
N TYR A 220 8.85 -8.36 -13.62
CA TYR A 220 9.53 -9.50 -14.25
C TYR A 220 9.77 -9.26 -15.74
N GLY A 221 9.78 -7.98 -16.17
CA GLY A 221 10.05 -7.57 -17.54
C GLY A 221 11.50 -7.85 -17.97
N GLY A 222 11.75 -7.74 -19.28
CA GLY A 222 13.07 -7.96 -19.87
C GLY A 222 14.18 -7.10 -19.24
N PRO A 223 14.01 -5.78 -19.13
CA PRO A 223 15.00 -4.90 -18.50
C PRO A 223 15.32 -5.30 -17.06
N MET A 224 14.29 -5.67 -16.29
CA MET A 224 14.45 -6.05 -14.89
C MET A 224 15.20 -7.37 -14.72
N LYS A 225 14.86 -8.39 -15.52
CA LYS A 225 15.58 -9.68 -15.53
C LYS A 225 17.05 -9.50 -15.91
N LEU A 226 17.34 -8.67 -16.91
CA LEU A 226 18.70 -8.36 -17.34
C LEU A 226 19.48 -7.64 -16.22
N ALA A 227 18.89 -6.59 -15.65
CA ALA A 227 19.53 -5.81 -14.59
C ALA A 227 19.77 -6.66 -13.34
N PHE A 228 18.87 -7.57 -12.99
CA PHE A 228 19.06 -8.48 -11.85
C PHE A 228 20.24 -9.40 -12.08
N ARG A 229 20.33 -10.01 -13.26
CA ARG A 229 21.45 -10.87 -13.64
C ARG A 229 22.79 -10.12 -13.59
N GLN A 230 22.84 -8.89 -14.12
CA GLN A 230 24.02 -8.05 -14.08
C GLN A 230 24.41 -7.67 -12.63
N TRP A 231 23.42 -7.37 -11.79
CA TRP A 231 23.63 -7.07 -10.37
C TRP A 231 24.25 -8.25 -9.61
N LEU A 232 23.81 -9.48 -9.92
CA LEU A 232 24.39 -10.72 -9.39
C LEU A 232 25.79 -11.01 -9.94
N GLN A 233 26.00 -10.83 -11.24
CA GLN A 233 27.30 -11.02 -11.89
C GLN A 233 28.38 -10.08 -11.34
N GLY A 234 28.00 -8.88 -10.93
CA GLY A 234 28.91 -7.95 -10.26
C GLY A 234 29.29 -8.34 -8.82
N ARG A 235 28.63 -9.35 -8.24
CA ARG A 235 28.77 -9.75 -6.83
C ARG A 235 29.27 -11.17 -6.64
N PHE A 236 28.90 -12.08 -7.54
CA PHE A 236 29.13 -13.51 -7.38
C PHE A 236 29.66 -14.13 -8.67
N SER A 237 30.52 -15.14 -8.54
CA SER A 237 30.67 -16.14 -9.60
C SER A 237 29.39 -16.99 -9.69
N LEU A 238 29.14 -17.65 -10.83
CA LEU A 238 27.96 -18.52 -10.95
C LEU A 238 28.01 -19.68 -9.93
N ALA A 239 29.20 -20.20 -9.64
CA ALA A 239 29.40 -21.25 -8.65
C ALA A 239 29.06 -20.77 -7.23
N ASP A 240 29.50 -19.56 -6.86
CA ASP A 240 29.19 -18.99 -5.55
C ASP A 240 27.71 -18.63 -5.42
N LEU A 241 27.08 -18.15 -6.50
CA LEU A 241 25.64 -17.91 -6.52
C LEU A 241 24.85 -19.21 -6.35
N ASN A 242 25.23 -20.27 -7.08
CA ASN A 242 24.63 -21.59 -6.95
C ASN A 242 24.74 -22.11 -5.52
N LYS A 243 25.92 -21.94 -4.89
CA LYS A 243 26.13 -22.28 -3.47
C LYS A 243 25.27 -21.42 -2.54
N ARG A 244 25.17 -20.11 -2.77
CA ARG A 244 24.40 -19.15 -1.95
C ARG A 244 22.89 -19.38 -2.02
N TRP A 245 22.40 -19.84 -3.17
CA TRP A 245 20.96 -20.07 -3.37
C TRP A 245 20.55 -21.53 -3.27
N ASN A 246 21.50 -22.45 -3.06
CA ASN A 246 21.26 -23.89 -3.17
C ASN A 246 20.62 -24.27 -4.52
N THR A 247 21.22 -23.80 -5.62
CA THR A 247 20.74 -23.99 -6.99
C THR A 247 21.82 -24.62 -7.88
N GLY A 248 21.45 -25.01 -9.10
CA GLY A 248 22.33 -25.66 -10.07
C GLY A 248 22.24 -25.04 -11.47
N PHE A 249 22.22 -23.71 -11.56
CA PHE A 249 22.20 -23.02 -12.85
C PHE A 249 23.47 -23.36 -13.65
N GLY A 250 23.29 -23.87 -14.87
CA GLY A 250 24.40 -24.22 -15.77
C GLY A 250 25.06 -23.00 -16.44
N ASP A 251 24.32 -21.91 -16.57
CA ASP A 251 24.82 -20.63 -17.09
C ASP A 251 24.01 -19.46 -16.53
N TRP A 252 24.50 -18.23 -16.77
CA TRP A 252 23.85 -17.01 -16.30
C TRP A 252 22.48 -16.74 -16.92
N ASN A 253 22.20 -17.18 -18.15
CA ASN A 253 20.90 -16.97 -18.80
C ASN A 253 19.78 -17.78 -18.13
N ALA A 254 20.13 -18.91 -17.50
CA ALA A 254 19.20 -19.69 -16.69
C ALA A 254 18.82 -19.00 -15.36
N VAL A 255 19.63 -18.05 -14.89
CA VAL A 255 19.34 -17.29 -13.66
C VAL A 255 18.19 -16.32 -13.92
N VAL A 256 17.09 -16.52 -13.19
CA VAL A 256 15.87 -15.70 -13.23
C VAL A 256 15.45 -15.25 -11.82
N PRO A 257 14.75 -14.11 -11.69
CA PRO A 257 14.17 -13.70 -10.42
C PRO A 257 13.19 -14.73 -9.86
N PRO A 258 13.19 -14.98 -8.53
CA PRO A 258 12.21 -15.88 -7.92
C PRO A 258 10.82 -15.25 -7.95
N THR A 259 9.79 -16.02 -8.29
CA THR A 259 8.40 -15.52 -8.42
C THR A 259 7.53 -15.78 -7.20
N GLY A 260 7.88 -16.78 -6.38
CA GLY A 260 7.11 -17.19 -5.21
C GLY A 260 5.78 -17.85 -5.58
N SER A 261 4.89 -17.96 -4.59
CA SER A 261 3.51 -18.44 -4.79
C SER A 261 2.60 -17.29 -5.19
N ILE A 262 1.70 -17.51 -6.16
CA ILE A 262 0.66 -16.54 -6.52
C ILE A 262 -0.34 -16.34 -5.37
N SER A 263 -0.59 -17.37 -4.54
CA SER A 263 -1.53 -17.28 -3.42
C SER A 263 -1.00 -16.49 -2.22
N ASP A 264 0.33 -16.34 -2.11
CA ASP A 264 0.97 -15.58 -1.04
C ASP A 264 2.32 -15.02 -1.54
N PRO A 265 2.28 -13.98 -2.39
CA PRO A 265 3.48 -13.42 -3.00
C PRO A 265 4.45 -12.80 -1.98
N GLN A 266 3.99 -12.44 -0.78
CA GLN A 266 4.84 -11.87 0.27
C GLN A 266 5.83 -12.88 0.82
N LYS A 267 5.44 -14.17 0.92
CA LYS A 267 6.32 -15.24 1.38
C LYS A 267 7.59 -15.36 0.56
N LEU A 268 7.58 -14.89 -0.69
CA LEU A 268 8.76 -14.82 -1.54
C LEU A 268 9.98 -14.29 -0.79
N PHE A 269 9.83 -13.23 0.00
CA PHE A 269 10.95 -12.55 0.65
C PHE A 269 11.38 -13.19 1.97
N SER A 270 10.56 -14.07 2.56
CA SER A 270 10.85 -14.75 3.82
C SER A 270 11.30 -16.20 3.66
N LEU A 271 11.04 -16.83 2.50
CA LEU A 271 11.29 -18.25 2.27
C LEU A 271 12.78 -18.61 2.21
N ASN A 272 13.59 -17.84 1.49
CA ASN A 272 15.00 -18.17 1.26
C ASN A 272 15.84 -16.94 0.89
N ARG A 273 17.17 -17.14 0.84
CA ARG A 273 18.14 -16.09 0.46
C ARG A 273 17.90 -15.53 -0.94
N GLN A 274 17.43 -16.34 -1.90
CA GLN A 274 17.11 -15.87 -3.25
C GLN A 274 16.02 -14.79 -3.23
N GLY A 275 14.97 -15.00 -2.43
CA GLY A 275 13.91 -14.01 -2.21
C GLY A 275 14.38 -12.72 -1.54
N GLN A 276 15.26 -12.83 -0.54
CA GLN A 276 15.87 -11.67 0.10
C GLN A 276 16.75 -10.87 -0.87
N ASP A 277 17.60 -11.54 -1.65
CA ASP A 277 18.43 -10.89 -2.67
C ASP A 277 17.56 -10.20 -3.74
N TRP A 278 16.41 -10.79 -4.10
CA TRP A 278 15.43 -10.16 -4.98
C TRP A 278 14.76 -8.92 -4.37
N TYR A 279 14.41 -8.96 -3.08
CA TYR A 279 13.93 -7.78 -2.36
C TYR A 279 14.98 -6.66 -2.38
N VAL A 280 16.22 -6.98 -2.01
CA VAL A 280 17.34 -6.02 -1.95
C VAL A 280 17.56 -5.37 -3.32
N PHE A 281 17.63 -6.16 -4.39
CA PHE A 281 17.81 -5.63 -5.73
C PHE A 281 16.70 -4.66 -6.14
N ARG A 282 15.44 -5.07 -5.98
CA ARG A 282 14.27 -4.22 -6.26
C ARG A 282 14.30 -2.93 -5.45
N HIS A 283 14.60 -3.04 -4.15
CA HIS A 283 14.71 -1.90 -3.25
C HIS A 283 15.76 -0.90 -3.72
N ARG A 284 16.97 -1.37 -4.07
CA ARG A 284 18.04 -0.50 -4.57
C ARG A 284 17.70 0.16 -5.91
N LEU A 285 16.94 -0.51 -6.78
CA LEU A 285 16.43 0.11 -8.00
C LEU A 285 15.41 1.20 -7.71
N LEU A 286 14.49 0.97 -6.78
CA LEU A 286 13.54 2.00 -6.35
C LEU A 286 14.27 3.19 -5.70
N GLU A 287 15.22 2.93 -4.80
CA GLU A 287 16.08 3.95 -4.19
C GLU A 287 16.77 4.82 -5.24
N ARG A 288 17.36 4.19 -6.27
CA ARG A 288 17.99 4.89 -7.39
C ARG A 288 16.98 5.78 -8.12
N PHE A 289 15.81 5.26 -8.46
CA PHE A 289 14.77 6.03 -9.14
C PHE A 289 14.34 7.25 -8.32
N LEU A 290 14.07 7.09 -7.02
CA LEU A 290 13.67 8.19 -6.13
C LEU A 290 14.79 9.24 -5.99
N ASN A 291 16.04 8.80 -5.93
CA ASN A 291 17.20 9.68 -5.90
C ASN A 291 17.36 10.46 -7.22
N ASP A 292 17.18 9.81 -8.37
CA ASP A 292 17.21 10.47 -9.68
C ASP A 292 16.11 11.54 -9.80
N MET A 293 14.89 11.26 -9.31
CA MET A 293 13.80 12.25 -9.28
C MET A 293 14.12 13.41 -8.34
N THR A 294 14.59 13.11 -7.12
CA THR A 294 14.97 14.13 -6.12
C THR A 294 16.08 15.05 -6.64
N ASN A 295 17.12 14.49 -7.25
CA ASN A 295 18.22 15.25 -7.84
C ASN A 295 17.75 16.10 -9.03
N THR A 296 16.80 15.59 -9.81
CA THR A 296 16.20 16.35 -10.93
C THR A 296 15.42 17.57 -10.42
N LEU A 297 14.61 17.40 -9.37
CA LEU A 297 13.88 18.49 -8.73
C LEU A 297 14.83 19.55 -8.13
N LYS A 298 15.77 19.11 -7.28
CA LYS A 298 16.73 19.99 -6.61
C LYS A 298 17.73 20.63 -7.59
N GLY A 299 17.98 20.00 -8.75
CA GLY A 299 18.78 20.59 -9.82
C GLY A 299 18.11 21.79 -10.51
N VAL A 300 16.79 21.94 -10.40
CA VAL A 300 16.07 23.15 -10.86
C VAL A 300 16.12 24.25 -9.79
N ASP A 301 15.91 23.88 -8.53
CA ASP A 301 15.99 24.76 -7.37
C ASP A 301 16.26 23.92 -6.10
N GLY A 302 17.45 24.09 -5.51
CA GLY A 302 17.88 23.30 -4.36
C GLY A 302 17.09 23.55 -3.08
N SER A 303 16.34 24.68 -3.02
CA SER A 303 15.49 25.03 -1.88
C SER A 303 14.13 24.32 -1.90
N ILE A 304 13.76 23.69 -3.03
CA ILE A 304 12.52 22.92 -3.13
C ILE A 304 12.59 21.72 -2.18
N ARG A 305 11.57 21.63 -1.34
CA ARG A 305 11.31 20.46 -0.51
C ARG A 305 10.82 19.30 -1.37
N VAL A 306 11.51 18.18 -1.34
CA VAL A 306 11.13 16.94 -2.03
C VAL A 306 10.59 15.94 -1.03
N VAL A 307 9.42 15.38 -1.31
CA VAL A 307 8.76 14.38 -0.46
C VAL A 307 8.52 13.11 -1.27
N ASN A 308 9.01 11.97 -0.79
CA ASN A 308 8.60 10.68 -1.33
C ASN A 308 7.18 10.37 -0.86
N GLN A 309 6.36 9.72 -1.69
CA GLN A 309 5.03 9.24 -1.30
C GLN A 309 4.97 7.73 -1.41
N HIS A 310 4.64 7.03 -0.34
CA HIS A 310 4.43 5.58 -0.36
C HIS A 310 3.03 5.25 0.13
N GLY A 311 2.58 4.01 -0.05
CA GLY A 311 1.53 3.46 0.80
C GLY A 311 1.98 3.40 2.26
N ALA A 312 1.25 2.67 3.11
CA ALA A 312 1.79 2.31 4.42
C ALA A 312 3.18 1.68 4.25
N VAL A 313 4.08 1.91 5.20
CA VAL A 313 5.49 1.46 5.11
C VAL A 313 5.79 0.27 6.01
N TRP A 314 4.77 -0.26 6.68
CA TRP A 314 4.87 -1.38 7.61
C TRP A 314 3.77 -2.44 7.39
N ASP A 315 2.75 -2.20 6.57
CA ASP A 315 1.70 -3.18 6.33
C ASP A 315 2.21 -4.41 5.54
N ARG A 316 1.35 -5.41 5.36
CA ARG A 316 1.71 -6.62 4.59
C ARG A 316 2.12 -6.35 3.14
N LEU A 317 1.62 -5.28 2.51
CA LEU A 317 1.90 -4.97 1.11
C LEU A 317 3.24 -4.24 0.92
N SER A 318 3.77 -3.62 1.97
CA SER A 318 5.02 -2.84 1.94
C SER A 318 6.22 -3.64 1.45
N GLY A 319 6.25 -4.96 1.71
CA GLY A 319 7.26 -5.86 1.11
C GLY A 319 7.19 -5.89 -0.42
N LEU A 320 5.98 -6.05 -0.98
CA LEU A 320 5.75 -6.07 -2.43
C LEU A 320 5.94 -4.70 -3.09
N ARG A 321 5.82 -3.62 -2.32
CA ARG A 321 6.14 -2.26 -2.75
C ARG A 321 7.63 -1.94 -2.72
N ALA A 322 8.42 -2.80 -2.07
CA ALA A 322 9.81 -2.56 -1.68
C ALA A 322 9.98 -1.34 -0.77
N THR A 323 9.06 -1.14 0.19
CA THR A 323 9.04 0.05 1.06
C THR A 323 9.23 -0.24 2.55
N TYR A 324 9.36 -1.50 3.00
CA TYR A 324 9.72 -1.78 4.40
C TYR A 324 11.02 -1.09 4.85
N ALA A 325 11.99 -0.96 3.94
CA ALA A 325 13.23 -0.22 4.15
C ALA A 325 13.11 1.26 3.69
N PHE A 326 12.04 1.94 4.08
CA PHE A 326 11.80 3.33 3.65
C PHE A 326 12.87 4.31 4.15
N LYS A 327 13.68 3.95 5.16
CA LYS A 327 14.71 4.83 5.71
C LYS A 327 15.80 5.10 4.66
N SER A 328 16.27 4.09 3.93
CA SER A 328 17.19 4.29 2.79
C SER A 328 16.53 5.04 1.64
N LEU A 329 15.28 4.69 1.28
CA LEU A 329 14.54 5.37 0.21
C LEU A 329 14.42 6.89 0.44
N ASN A 330 14.35 7.31 1.70
CA ASN A 330 14.16 8.70 2.09
C ASN A 330 15.47 9.45 2.41
N GLN A 331 16.65 8.86 2.17
CA GLN A 331 17.92 9.49 2.54
C GLN A 331 18.18 10.82 1.82
N ASN A 332 17.71 11.01 0.59
CA ASN A 332 17.91 12.27 -0.14
C ASN A 332 16.67 13.17 -0.19
N ALA A 333 15.51 12.65 0.23
CA ALA A 333 14.28 13.43 0.34
C ALA A 333 14.24 14.23 1.66
N ASP A 334 13.42 15.28 1.66
CA ASP A 334 13.23 16.19 2.79
C ASP A 334 12.02 15.80 3.67
N GLY A 335 11.28 14.78 3.26
CA GLY A 335 10.09 14.31 3.96
C GLY A 335 9.50 13.06 3.33
N LEU A 336 8.51 12.50 4.02
CA LEU A 336 7.79 11.30 3.59
C LEU A 336 6.30 11.52 3.78
N LYS A 337 5.54 11.22 2.73
CA LYS A 337 4.11 10.97 2.79
C LYS A 337 3.85 9.48 2.76
N PHE A 338 2.99 9.01 3.64
CA PHE A 338 2.56 7.61 3.67
C PHE A 338 1.05 7.52 3.91
N ASN A 339 0.43 6.52 3.31
CA ASN A 339 -1.02 6.38 3.29
C ASN A 339 -1.45 5.25 4.24
N ASP A 340 -2.23 5.58 5.27
CA ASP A 340 -2.76 4.61 6.21
C ASP A 340 -4.25 4.39 5.98
N GLY A 341 -4.69 3.13 6.11
CA GLY A 341 -6.12 2.83 6.19
C GLY A 341 -6.74 3.47 7.44
N PRO A 342 -8.01 3.90 7.41
CA PRO A 342 -8.60 4.71 8.49
C PRO A 342 -8.59 4.03 9.87
N THR A 343 -8.54 2.70 9.90
CA THR A 343 -8.54 1.88 11.13
C THR A 343 -7.14 1.41 11.56
N TYR A 344 -6.08 1.86 10.89
CA TYR A 344 -4.71 1.52 11.27
C TYR A 344 -4.33 2.17 12.61
N ASN A 345 -3.26 1.67 13.22
CA ASN A 345 -2.68 2.31 14.40
C ASN A 345 -1.78 3.47 13.98
N HIS A 346 -2.37 4.66 13.83
CA HIS A 346 -1.69 5.86 13.33
C HIS A 346 -0.55 6.33 14.23
N ARG A 347 -0.65 6.10 15.55
CA ARG A 347 0.43 6.37 16.51
C ARG A 347 1.66 5.53 16.21
N PHE A 348 1.47 4.23 15.97
CA PHE A 348 2.53 3.32 15.57
C PHE A 348 3.13 3.73 14.23
N SER A 349 2.30 4.00 13.21
CA SER A 349 2.79 4.43 11.89
C SER A 349 3.67 5.68 11.98
N MET A 350 3.19 6.70 12.68
CA MET A 350 3.94 7.95 12.85
C MET A 350 5.22 7.75 13.65
N ASP A 351 5.22 6.91 14.70
CA ASP A 351 6.42 6.62 15.47
C ASP A 351 7.45 5.85 14.67
N VAL A 352 7.03 4.87 13.85
CA VAL A 352 7.90 4.17 12.89
C VAL A 352 8.55 5.17 11.94
N VAL A 353 7.76 6.06 11.32
CA VAL A 353 8.26 7.02 10.34
C VAL A 353 9.15 8.08 10.99
N ARG A 354 8.63 8.82 11.99
CA ARG A 354 9.34 9.91 12.68
C ARG A 354 10.71 9.48 13.19
N SER A 355 10.81 8.27 13.72
CA SER A 355 12.02 7.76 14.34
C SER A 355 13.14 7.45 13.33
N ASN A 356 12.81 7.32 12.04
CA ASN A 356 13.73 6.89 11.00
C ASN A 356 13.95 7.91 9.88
N LEU A 357 13.29 9.06 9.92
CA LEU A 357 13.58 10.18 9.04
C LEU A 357 14.62 11.13 9.66
N LYS A 358 15.19 12.00 8.83
CA LYS A 358 16.08 13.07 9.31
C LYS A 358 15.33 14.02 10.26
N PRO A 359 15.99 14.59 11.27
CA PRO A 359 15.41 15.64 12.10
C PRO A 359 14.82 16.77 11.24
N GLY A 360 13.60 17.19 11.55
CA GLY A 360 12.90 18.24 10.79
C GLY A 360 12.29 17.80 9.45
N ALA A 361 12.30 16.50 9.14
CA ALA A 361 11.63 15.97 7.95
C ALA A 361 10.14 16.33 7.92
N PHE A 362 9.64 16.69 6.74
CA PHE A 362 8.24 17.06 6.54
C PHE A 362 7.38 15.79 6.41
N MET A 363 6.74 15.40 7.50
CA MET A 363 5.95 14.17 7.58
C MET A 363 4.50 14.42 7.20
N ILE A 364 3.96 13.59 6.32
CA ILE A 364 2.56 13.63 5.91
C ILE A 364 1.93 12.25 6.10
N ASN A 365 0.76 12.21 6.74
CA ASN A 365 -0.10 11.04 6.69
C ASN A 365 -1.31 11.34 5.79
N ALA A 366 -1.69 10.38 4.94
CA ALA A 366 -2.92 10.50 4.17
C ALA A 366 -4.07 9.76 4.84
N VAL A 367 -5.18 10.46 4.95
CA VAL A 367 -6.48 9.88 5.30
C VAL A 367 -7.15 9.44 4.01
N ASP A 368 -7.36 8.13 3.85
CA ASP A 368 -8.09 7.59 2.71
C ASP A 368 -9.60 7.57 2.99
N GLY A 369 -10.34 8.41 2.27
CA GLY A 369 -11.79 8.54 2.37
C GLY A 369 -12.56 7.57 1.47
N MET A 370 -13.79 7.27 1.85
CA MET A 370 -14.89 6.86 0.94
C MET A 370 -14.89 5.47 0.30
N PHE A 371 -13.86 4.64 0.43
CA PHE A 371 -14.01 3.20 0.11
C PHE A 371 -14.82 2.43 1.17
N PHE A 372 -15.08 3.07 2.31
CA PHE A 372 -15.74 2.45 3.46
C PHE A 372 -16.92 3.32 3.92
N ASN A 373 -18.13 2.99 3.47
CA ASN A 373 -19.38 3.64 3.93
C ASN A 373 -19.66 3.45 5.44
N SER A 374 -18.77 2.74 6.16
CA SER A 374 -18.87 2.41 7.58
C SER A 374 -17.91 3.20 8.49
N VAL A 375 -17.05 4.08 7.95
CA VAL A 375 -16.07 4.83 8.76
C VAL A 375 -16.70 6.12 9.30
N SER A 376 -16.69 6.28 10.62
CA SER A 376 -17.23 7.46 11.29
C SER A 376 -16.32 8.68 11.18
N ILE A 377 -16.90 9.88 11.31
CA ILE A 377 -16.13 11.13 11.43
C ILE A 377 -15.13 11.06 12.59
N ASP A 378 -15.51 10.47 13.72
CA ASP A 378 -14.62 10.29 14.86
C ASP A 378 -13.38 9.46 14.52
N THR A 379 -13.52 8.45 13.66
CA THR A 379 -12.39 7.63 13.22
C THR A 379 -11.42 8.46 12.38
N TYR A 380 -11.93 9.23 11.41
CA TYR A 380 -11.11 10.14 10.62
C TYR A 380 -10.47 11.25 11.45
N PHE A 381 -11.22 11.83 12.39
CA PHE A 381 -10.71 12.84 13.31
C PHE A 381 -9.61 12.28 14.23
N ASN A 382 -9.78 11.06 14.74
CA ASN A 382 -8.77 10.40 15.56
C ASN A 382 -7.47 10.17 14.76
N GLN A 383 -7.55 9.75 13.50
CA GLN A 383 -6.38 9.67 12.62
C GLN A 383 -5.65 11.02 12.52
N VAL A 384 -6.37 12.10 12.18
CA VAL A 384 -5.81 13.47 12.08
C VAL A 384 -5.13 13.87 13.39
N LYS A 385 -5.85 13.72 14.51
CA LYS A 385 -5.39 14.11 15.84
C LYS A 385 -4.14 13.33 16.25
N GLU A 386 -4.16 12.01 16.10
CA GLU A 386 -3.05 11.13 16.44
C GLU A 386 -1.82 11.43 15.60
N CYS A 387 -2.00 11.66 14.30
CA CYS A 387 -0.91 12.00 13.42
C CYS A 387 -0.23 13.32 13.82
N PHE A 388 -1.01 14.37 14.10
CA PHE A 388 -0.48 15.64 14.58
C PHE A 388 0.18 15.52 15.95
N GLN A 389 -0.39 14.76 16.89
CA GLN A 389 0.22 14.49 18.20
C GLN A 389 1.58 13.77 18.09
N HIS A 390 1.75 12.92 17.07
CA HIS A 390 3.00 12.21 16.79
C HIS A 390 3.90 12.92 15.76
N GLY A 391 3.65 14.20 15.47
CA GLY A 391 4.58 15.08 14.77
C GLY A 391 4.33 15.28 13.28
N ALA A 392 3.18 14.87 12.73
CA ALA A 392 2.85 15.16 11.33
C ALA A 392 2.88 16.67 11.07
N SER A 393 3.48 17.05 9.94
CA SER A 393 3.48 18.42 9.43
C SER A 393 2.22 18.73 8.64
N MET A 394 1.68 17.72 7.95
CA MET A 394 0.50 17.86 7.12
C MET A 394 -0.34 16.60 7.13
N ILE A 395 -1.65 16.77 6.92
CA ILE A 395 -2.57 15.70 6.57
C ILE A 395 -3.10 15.93 5.16
N THR A 396 -3.06 14.91 4.32
CA THR A 396 -3.73 14.92 3.01
C THR A 396 -5.00 14.10 3.08
N LEU A 397 -6.10 14.63 2.54
CA LEU A 397 -7.39 13.97 2.48
C LEU A 397 -7.61 13.40 1.06
N ALA A 398 -7.35 12.10 0.90
CA ALA A 398 -7.55 11.40 -0.37
C ALA A 398 -9.01 10.98 -0.54
N ASN A 399 -9.55 11.13 -1.75
CA ASN A 399 -10.94 10.79 -2.08
C ASN A 399 -12.01 11.64 -1.37
N PHE A 400 -11.67 12.82 -0.83
CA PHE A 400 -12.64 13.74 -0.22
C PHE A 400 -13.17 14.82 -1.18
N GLY A 401 -12.83 14.76 -2.47
CA GLY A 401 -13.25 15.74 -3.47
C GLY A 401 -14.62 15.47 -4.10
N GLY A 402 -15.19 14.26 -3.93
CA GLY A 402 -16.48 13.90 -4.52
C GLY A 402 -17.65 14.68 -3.91
N THR A 403 -18.75 14.83 -4.65
CA THR A 403 -19.98 15.48 -4.15
C THR A 403 -20.58 14.74 -2.95
N ASP A 404 -20.47 13.42 -2.97
CA ASP A 404 -20.82 12.48 -1.91
C ASP A 404 -19.93 12.63 -0.66
N ALA A 405 -18.70 13.11 -0.82
CA ALA A 405 -17.74 13.35 0.26
C ALA A 405 -18.02 14.62 1.07
N ARG A 406 -18.72 15.60 0.49
CA ARG A 406 -18.71 16.99 0.96
C ARG A 406 -19.16 17.17 2.40
N ALA A 407 -20.24 16.48 2.79
CA ALA A 407 -20.75 16.53 4.15
C ALA A 407 -19.69 15.99 5.15
N THR A 408 -19.09 14.84 4.81
CA THR A 408 -18.03 14.21 5.59
C THR A 408 -16.80 15.11 5.70
N LEU A 409 -16.35 15.69 4.58
CA LEU A 409 -15.24 16.64 4.55
C LEU A 409 -15.52 17.85 5.44
N SER A 410 -16.66 18.51 5.25
CA SER A 410 -17.04 19.71 6.00
C SER A 410 -17.11 19.43 7.49
N GLN A 411 -17.73 18.30 7.89
CA GLN A 411 -17.86 17.93 9.30
C GLN A 411 -16.51 17.55 9.92
N LEU A 412 -15.66 16.83 9.19
CA LEU A 412 -14.31 16.50 9.65
C LEU A 412 -13.47 17.76 9.86
N ILE A 413 -13.43 18.67 8.88
CA ILE A 413 -12.66 19.90 8.99
C ILE A 413 -13.20 20.78 10.12
N GLN A 414 -14.53 20.90 10.28
CA GLN A 414 -15.10 21.63 11.41
C GLN A 414 -14.64 21.06 12.75
N THR A 415 -14.64 19.73 12.89
CA THR A 415 -14.19 19.05 14.11
C THR A 415 -12.69 19.29 14.37
N VAL A 416 -11.86 19.33 13.32
CA VAL A 416 -10.43 19.68 13.39
C VAL A 416 -10.22 21.14 13.84
N LEU A 417 -11.04 22.06 13.34
CA LEU A 417 -11.01 23.49 13.71
C LEU A 417 -11.49 23.71 15.15
N ASP A 418 -12.59 23.09 15.55
CA ASP A 418 -13.14 23.17 16.91
C ASP A 418 -12.16 22.66 17.96
N ALA A 419 -11.39 21.62 17.62
CA ALA A 419 -10.30 21.10 18.43
C ALA A 419 -9.02 21.98 18.42
N GLY A 420 -9.01 23.07 17.63
CA GLY A 420 -7.90 24.01 17.51
C GLY A 420 -6.64 23.41 16.91
N LEU A 421 -6.73 22.28 16.20
CA LEU A 421 -5.55 21.51 15.78
C LEU A 421 -4.66 22.27 14.77
N LEU A 422 -5.24 23.11 13.91
CA LEU A 422 -4.49 23.91 12.93
C LEU A 422 -3.86 25.18 13.51
N ASN A 423 -4.31 25.62 14.70
CA ASN A 423 -3.72 26.76 15.42
C ASN A 423 -2.49 26.35 16.24
N GLN A 424 -2.25 25.04 16.38
CA GLN A 424 -1.09 24.50 17.07
C GLN A 424 0.09 24.38 16.12
N SER A 425 1.30 24.50 16.67
CA SER A 425 2.50 24.15 15.93
C SER A 425 2.63 22.63 15.73
N VAL A 426 3.39 22.21 14.72
CA VAL A 426 3.91 20.85 14.60
C VAL A 426 4.53 20.44 15.93
N THR A 427 4.13 19.26 16.41
CA THR A 427 4.46 18.80 17.75
C THR A 427 5.94 18.49 17.84
N ASP A 428 6.60 19.06 18.84
CA ASP A 428 7.94 18.63 19.25
C ASP A 428 7.82 17.39 20.14
N VAL A 429 7.98 16.21 19.52
CA VAL A 429 7.65 14.92 20.13
C VAL A 429 8.73 14.49 21.13
N GLN A 430 8.34 14.34 22.39
CA GLN A 430 9.19 13.77 23.44
C GLN A 430 8.84 12.29 23.63
N THR A 431 9.80 11.40 23.38
CA THR A 431 9.57 9.96 23.45
C THR A 431 9.70 9.41 24.87
N GLY A 432 8.87 8.42 25.22
CA GLY A 432 8.90 7.76 26.54
C GLY A 432 9.53 6.36 26.55
N GLY A 433 10.09 5.90 25.43
CA GLY A 433 10.68 4.58 25.31
C GLY A 433 11.27 4.31 23.94
N THR A 434 11.86 3.13 23.78
CA THR A 434 12.48 2.72 22.52
C THR A 434 12.18 1.26 22.22
N ILE A 435 11.93 0.96 20.95
CA ILE A 435 11.99 -0.40 20.40
C ILE A 435 12.90 -0.39 19.16
N SER A 436 13.35 -1.58 18.73
CA SER A 436 14.07 -1.74 17.47
C SER A 436 13.52 -2.96 16.73
N TYR A 437 13.64 -2.96 15.41
CA TYR A 437 13.36 -4.13 14.58
C TYR A 437 14.23 -4.11 13.32
N LYS A 438 14.45 -5.29 12.76
CA LYS A 438 15.26 -5.48 11.55
C LYS A 438 14.39 -5.54 10.30
N LEU A 439 14.95 -5.14 9.16
CA LEU A 439 14.31 -5.36 7.86
C LEU A 439 14.10 -6.86 7.61
N SER A 440 15.10 -7.69 7.94
CA SER A 440 14.97 -9.15 7.86
C SER A 440 13.83 -9.70 8.73
N GLU A 441 13.58 -9.08 9.88
CA GLU A 441 12.50 -9.47 10.80
C GLU A 441 11.13 -9.15 10.21
N ILE A 442 10.88 -7.92 9.77
CA ILE A 442 9.56 -7.54 9.23
C ILE A 442 9.26 -8.27 7.91
N LEU A 443 10.28 -8.61 7.12
CA LEU A 443 10.11 -9.47 5.94
C LEU A 443 9.69 -10.88 6.32
N ARG A 444 10.22 -11.43 7.43
CA ARG A 444 9.91 -12.78 7.91
C ARG A 444 8.55 -12.86 8.61
N ASP A 445 8.31 -11.98 9.57
CA ASP A 445 7.21 -12.12 10.54
C ASP A 445 6.08 -11.11 10.32
N THR A 446 6.18 -10.25 9.29
CA THR A 446 5.32 -9.08 9.10
C THR A 446 5.38 -8.12 10.30
N TYR A 447 4.43 -7.19 10.40
CA TYR A 447 4.47 -6.13 11.42
C TYR A 447 3.89 -6.53 12.77
N SER A 448 3.14 -7.64 12.88
CA SER A 448 2.38 -7.97 14.09
C SER A 448 3.28 -8.03 15.35
N PRO A 449 4.41 -8.76 15.36
CA PRO A 449 5.30 -8.79 16.53
C PRO A 449 5.88 -7.42 16.89
N ILE A 450 6.18 -6.60 15.88
CA ILE A 450 6.75 -5.25 16.04
C ILE A 450 5.70 -4.32 16.66
N SER A 451 4.46 -4.38 16.19
CA SER A 451 3.32 -3.63 16.72
C SER A 451 3.00 -4.02 18.17
N THR A 452 3.10 -5.31 18.52
CA THR A 452 2.95 -5.77 19.92
C THR A 452 4.04 -5.18 20.81
N ARG A 453 5.32 -5.27 20.41
CA ARG A 453 6.43 -4.67 21.18
C ARG A 453 6.27 -3.15 21.33
N TRP A 454 5.82 -2.46 20.28
CA TRP A 454 5.51 -1.03 20.35
C TRP A 454 4.38 -0.75 21.35
N THR A 455 3.31 -1.54 21.31
CA THR A 455 2.12 -1.36 22.18
C THR A 455 2.49 -1.54 23.66
N ASP A 456 3.27 -2.57 23.97
CA ASP A 456 3.78 -2.80 25.32
C ASP A 456 4.62 -1.62 25.82
N GLN A 457 5.52 -1.12 24.96
CA GLN A 457 6.37 0.00 25.32
C GLN A 457 5.58 1.30 25.46
N TYR A 458 4.62 1.54 24.56
CA TYR A 458 3.70 2.68 24.61
C TYR A 458 2.92 2.70 25.92
N ASN A 459 2.35 1.57 26.34
CA ASN A 459 1.65 1.44 27.61
C ASN A 459 2.57 1.66 28.82
N LYS A 460 3.77 1.05 28.84
CA LYS A 460 4.78 1.23 29.89
C LYS A 460 5.26 2.68 30.03
N SER A 461 5.28 3.42 28.92
CA SER A 461 5.71 4.82 28.90
C SER A 461 4.66 5.82 29.40
N GLY A 462 3.49 5.33 29.84
CA GLY A 462 2.35 6.19 30.16
C GLY A 462 1.71 6.78 28.90
N LYS A 463 1.69 6.03 27.79
CA LYS A 463 1.16 6.43 26.48
C LYS A 463 1.90 7.62 25.86
N LYS A 464 3.21 7.72 26.08
CA LYS A 464 4.07 8.67 25.35
C LYS A 464 4.50 8.05 24.02
N PRO A 465 4.77 8.86 22.98
CA PRO A 465 5.34 8.38 21.72
C PRO A 465 6.62 7.55 21.93
N ILE A 466 6.84 6.56 21.09
CA ILE A 466 7.97 5.62 21.20
C ILE A 466 8.99 5.89 20.08
N GLN A 467 10.27 5.85 20.42
CA GLN A 467 11.33 5.81 19.42
C GLN A 467 11.40 4.41 18.81
N VAL A 468 11.27 4.30 17.50
CA VAL A 468 11.27 3.02 16.78
C VAL A 468 12.45 2.97 15.83
N ASN A 469 13.48 2.18 16.14
CA ASN A 469 14.67 2.11 15.29
C ASN A 469 14.51 0.98 14.26
N LEU A 470 14.38 1.33 12.98
CA LEU A 470 14.46 0.39 11.86
C LEU A 470 15.94 0.18 11.49
N ILE A 471 16.37 -1.07 11.56
CA ILE A 471 17.70 -1.54 11.16
C ILE A 471 17.57 -2.22 9.80
N GLU A 472 18.07 -1.58 8.74
CA GLU A 472 18.02 -2.13 7.37
C GLU A 472 19.15 -3.14 7.11
N ASP A 473 19.21 -4.17 7.93
CA ASP A 473 20.31 -5.14 8.06
C ASP A 473 20.62 -5.96 6.79
N LEU A 474 19.69 -6.04 5.83
CA LEU A 474 19.93 -6.72 4.55
C LEU A 474 20.80 -5.92 3.57
N PHE A 475 21.18 -4.70 3.93
CA PHE A 475 21.95 -3.79 3.07
C PHE A 475 23.42 -3.64 3.45
N ASP A 476 23.80 -4.12 4.63
CA ASP A 476 25.19 -4.09 5.10
C ASP A 476 25.93 -5.30 4.50
N GLU A 477 26.67 -5.05 3.42
CA GLU A 477 27.38 -6.09 2.65
C GLU A 477 28.59 -6.68 3.41
N THR A 478 28.97 -6.14 4.59
CA THR A 478 30.11 -6.62 5.40
C THR A 478 29.82 -7.86 6.25
N ASP A 479 28.55 -8.24 6.45
CA ASP A 479 28.17 -9.37 7.32
C ASP A 479 27.71 -10.64 6.56
N ASN A 480 27.53 -10.59 5.23
CA ASN A 480 26.85 -11.67 4.49
C ASN A 480 27.57 -12.18 3.21
N ALA A 481 28.79 -11.72 2.92
CA ALA A 481 29.54 -12.17 1.75
C ALA A 481 30.09 -13.60 1.91
N ASP A 482 30.36 -14.03 3.14
CA ASP A 482 31.04 -15.30 3.44
C ASP A 482 30.15 -16.36 4.10
N GLU A 483 28.87 -16.08 4.36
CA GLU A 483 27.95 -17.09 4.89
C GLU A 483 27.42 -17.95 3.72
N PRO A 484 27.78 -19.24 3.62
CA PRO A 484 27.18 -20.14 2.65
C PRO A 484 25.65 -20.13 2.80
N ALA A 485 24.90 -20.51 1.76
CA ALA A 485 23.59 -21.11 2.06
C ALA A 485 23.85 -22.19 3.11
N GLN A 486 23.20 -22.08 4.27
CA GLN A 486 23.15 -23.21 5.18
C GLN A 486 22.69 -24.39 4.31
N PRO A 487 23.46 -25.48 4.22
CA PRO A 487 23.00 -26.65 3.47
C PRO A 487 21.60 -26.98 3.99
N GLU A 488 20.67 -27.27 3.07
CA GLU A 488 19.46 -27.98 3.46
C GLU A 488 19.93 -29.13 4.33
N LYS A 489 19.61 -29.06 5.63
CA LYS A 489 19.88 -30.18 6.51
C LYS A 489 19.23 -31.38 5.82
N PRO A 490 19.93 -32.52 5.70
CA PRO A 490 19.26 -33.77 5.39
C PRO A 490 18.03 -33.85 6.28
N VAL A 491 16.91 -34.34 5.74
CA VAL A 491 15.74 -34.72 6.54
C VAL A 491 16.17 -35.88 7.43
N GLU A 492 16.95 -35.59 8.47
CA GLU A 492 17.11 -36.43 9.63
C GLU A 492 15.88 -36.16 10.50
N ASP A 493 15.20 -37.24 10.86
CA ASP A 493 14.10 -37.23 11.81
C ASP A 493 14.42 -36.28 12.97
N PRO A 494 13.51 -35.37 13.34
CA PRO A 494 13.82 -34.34 14.33
C PRO A 494 14.13 -35.01 15.66
N LYS A 495 15.42 -35.02 16.04
CA LYS A 495 15.80 -35.26 17.43
C LYS A 495 15.24 -34.08 18.25
N PRO A 496 14.47 -34.35 19.31
CA PRO A 496 13.60 -33.37 19.92
C PRO A 496 14.40 -32.17 20.44
N SER A 497 14.13 -30.99 19.89
CA SER A 497 14.36 -29.72 20.58
C SER A 497 13.55 -29.74 21.89
N PRO A 498 14.00 -29.06 22.96
CA PRO A 498 13.43 -29.23 24.29
C PRO A 498 11.93 -29.06 24.18
N THR A 499 11.20 -30.08 24.62
CA THR A 499 9.76 -30.10 24.68
C THR A 499 9.33 -28.90 25.53
N VAL A 500 9.08 -27.75 24.90
CA VAL A 500 8.13 -26.81 25.43
C VAL A 500 6.87 -27.64 25.47
N SER A 501 6.48 -28.04 26.68
CA SER A 501 5.22 -28.72 26.94
C SER A 501 4.14 -28.00 26.13
N ALA A 502 3.73 -28.65 25.04
CA ALA A 502 2.79 -28.10 24.07
C ALA A 502 1.44 -28.01 24.80
N ASN A 503 1.13 -26.84 25.33
CA ASN A 503 -0.02 -26.64 26.20
C ASN A 503 -1.27 -26.32 25.36
N TYR A 504 -1.47 -27.08 24.29
CA TYR A 504 -2.60 -26.94 23.39
C TYR A 504 -3.80 -27.70 23.93
N ASP A 505 -4.98 -27.18 23.63
CA ASP A 505 -6.24 -27.89 23.78
C ASP A 505 -7.02 -27.73 22.47
N GLY A 506 -7.57 -28.80 21.93
CA GLY A 506 -8.24 -28.71 20.64
C GLY A 506 -8.82 -30.03 20.18
N TYR A 507 -9.85 -29.93 19.34
CA TYR A 507 -10.69 -31.04 18.90
C TYR A 507 -10.92 -30.97 17.39
N LEU A 508 -10.94 -32.14 16.75
CA LEU A 508 -11.51 -32.35 15.42
C LEU A 508 -12.98 -32.76 15.59
N ASP A 509 -13.85 -31.78 15.70
CA ASP A 509 -15.26 -31.98 16.04
C ASP A 509 -15.99 -32.72 14.92
N LYS A 510 -15.90 -32.22 13.68
CA LYS A 510 -16.63 -32.75 12.52
C LYS A 510 -15.74 -32.90 11.29
N VAL A 511 -15.94 -33.99 10.55
CA VAL A 511 -15.30 -34.26 9.27
C VAL A 511 -16.41 -34.68 8.30
N GLU A 512 -16.75 -33.80 7.37
CA GLU A 512 -17.89 -33.95 6.46
C GLU A 512 -17.47 -33.62 5.03
N CYS A 513 -18.24 -34.05 4.02
CA CYS A 513 -17.90 -33.83 2.61
C CYS A 513 -17.90 -32.35 2.18
N GLY A 514 -18.50 -31.47 2.98
CA GLY A 514 -18.43 -30.02 2.77
C GLY A 514 -17.24 -29.39 3.48
N THR A 515 -17.13 -29.62 4.79
CA THR A 515 -16.15 -28.97 5.66
C THR A 515 -15.70 -29.88 6.80
N MET A 516 -14.48 -29.67 7.25
CA MET A 516 -13.91 -30.21 8.49
C MET A 516 -13.82 -29.07 9.50
N ARG A 517 -14.32 -29.26 10.72
CA ARG A 517 -14.47 -28.19 11.71
C ARG A 517 -14.05 -28.66 13.10
N GLY A 518 -13.67 -27.69 13.90
CA GLY A 518 -13.31 -27.89 15.29
C GLY A 518 -12.75 -26.61 15.88
N TRP A 519 -11.91 -26.77 16.90
CA TRP A 519 -11.24 -25.65 17.54
C TRP A 519 -9.89 -26.08 18.09
N VAL A 520 -8.98 -25.12 18.24
CA VAL A 520 -7.69 -25.34 18.89
C VAL A 520 -7.21 -24.04 19.52
N TRP A 521 -6.68 -24.15 20.73
CA TRP A 521 -6.27 -23.05 21.57
C TRP A 521 -4.91 -23.32 22.18
N ASP A 522 -4.04 -22.32 22.20
CA ASP A 522 -2.75 -22.36 22.89
C ASP A 522 -2.89 -21.70 24.27
N ARG A 523 -2.65 -22.45 25.35
CA ARG A 523 -2.67 -21.88 26.71
C ARG A 523 -1.55 -20.86 26.93
N ASN A 524 -0.48 -20.91 26.14
CA ASN A 524 0.67 -20.02 26.27
C ASN A 524 0.49 -18.73 25.45
N ASP A 525 -0.43 -18.72 24.49
CA ASP A 525 -0.86 -17.55 23.73
C ASP A 525 -2.40 -17.51 23.69
N PRO A 526 -3.04 -17.14 24.82
CA PRO A 526 -4.45 -17.37 25.01
C PRO A 526 -5.34 -16.62 24.02
N ASP A 527 -4.88 -15.49 23.44
CA ASP A 527 -5.63 -14.71 22.46
C ASP A 527 -5.14 -14.91 21.01
N GLY A 528 -4.06 -15.68 20.84
CA GLY A 528 -3.48 -16.00 19.55
C GLY A 528 -4.26 -17.05 18.78
N SER A 529 -4.26 -16.91 17.45
CA SER A 529 -4.80 -17.90 16.54
C SER A 529 -3.80 -19.04 16.33
N VAL A 530 -4.30 -20.27 16.24
CA VAL A 530 -3.47 -21.46 16.03
C VAL A 530 -3.74 -22.02 14.63
N THR A 531 -2.70 -22.29 13.86
CA THR A 531 -2.83 -22.92 12.54
C THR A 531 -2.96 -24.43 12.66
N VAL A 532 -4.02 -24.99 12.07
CA VAL A 532 -4.27 -26.44 12.00
C VAL A 532 -3.88 -26.96 10.62
N GLU A 533 -3.08 -28.02 10.60
CA GLU A 533 -2.72 -28.79 9.42
C GLU A 533 -3.61 -30.04 9.32
N PHE A 534 -4.23 -30.23 8.16
CA PHE A 534 -5.04 -31.40 7.84
C PHE A 534 -4.29 -32.36 6.93
N SER A 535 -4.46 -33.65 7.18
CA SER A 535 -3.96 -34.72 6.32
C SER A 535 -5.04 -35.77 6.06
N ALA A 536 -5.06 -36.31 4.83
CA ALA A 536 -5.86 -37.47 4.46
C ALA A 536 -4.91 -38.64 4.16
N ASP A 537 -5.13 -39.79 4.81
CA ASP A 537 -4.32 -41.00 4.64
C ASP A 537 -2.81 -40.76 4.80
N GLY A 538 -2.45 -39.88 5.74
CA GLY A 538 -1.07 -39.49 6.02
C GLY A 538 -0.47 -38.43 5.09
N LYS A 539 -1.20 -37.98 4.06
CA LYS A 539 -0.76 -36.90 3.15
C LYS A 539 -1.42 -35.57 3.52
N VAL A 540 -0.64 -34.50 3.63
CA VAL A 540 -1.16 -33.15 3.92
C VAL A 540 -2.06 -32.67 2.78
N ILE A 541 -3.26 -32.19 3.15
CA ILE A 541 -4.29 -31.70 2.23
C ILE A 541 -4.54 -30.20 2.34
N GLY A 542 -3.99 -29.54 3.37
CA GLY A 542 -4.04 -28.09 3.54
C GLY A 542 -3.95 -27.66 5.00
N THR A 543 -4.00 -26.35 5.21
CA THR A 543 -3.99 -25.73 6.53
C THR A 543 -5.13 -24.72 6.66
N THR A 544 -5.60 -24.47 7.87
CA THR A 544 -6.54 -23.40 8.18
C THR A 544 -6.16 -22.73 9.49
N GLU A 545 -6.58 -21.49 9.67
CA GLU A 545 -6.37 -20.75 10.91
C GLU A 545 -7.58 -20.94 11.84
N ALA A 546 -7.31 -21.06 13.14
CA ALA A 546 -8.34 -21.11 14.17
C ALA A 546 -8.56 -19.70 14.74
N ASP A 547 -9.29 -18.86 13.99
CA ASP A 547 -9.57 -17.45 14.29
C ASP A 547 -11.10 -17.13 14.34
N ILE A 548 -11.94 -18.15 14.21
CA ILE A 548 -13.39 -18.00 14.19
C ILE A 548 -13.89 -17.90 15.64
N TYR A 549 -14.65 -16.85 15.94
CA TYR A 549 -15.25 -16.63 17.25
C TYR A 549 -16.34 -17.67 17.56
N ARG A 550 -16.27 -18.24 18.77
CA ARG A 550 -17.28 -19.11 19.37
C ARG A 550 -17.48 -18.73 20.82
N SER A 551 -18.71 -18.35 21.18
CA SER A 551 -19.05 -17.92 22.55
C SER A 551 -18.84 -19.02 23.59
N ASP A 552 -18.97 -20.30 23.22
CA ASP A 552 -18.71 -21.42 24.14
C ASP A 552 -17.22 -21.58 24.47
N LEU A 553 -16.32 -21.17 23.57
CA LEU A 553 -14.88 -21.18 23.82
C LEU A 553 -14.47 -20.04 24.76
N GLU A 554 -15.03 -18.84 24.56
CA GLU A 554 -14.82 -17.71 25.48
C GLU A 554 -15.35 -18.03 26.88
N ASN A 555 -16.58 -18.54 26.98
CA ASN A 555 -17.18 -18.94 28.26
C ASN A 555 -16.41 -20.09 28.94
N ALA A 556 -15.71 -20.93 28.18
CA ALA A 556 -14.83 -21.98 28.69
C ALA A 556 -13.41 -21.46 29.03
N GLY A 557 -13.17 -20.15 28.98
CA GLY A 557 -11.91 -19.51 29.35
C GLY A 557 -10.80 -19.66 28.30
N LYS A 558 -11.14 -19.87 27.03
CA LYS A 558 -10.19 -19.96 25.91
C LYS A 558 -10.00 -18.56 25.31
N GLY A 559 -9.28 -17.71 26.03
CA GLY A 559 -8.97 -16.32 25.65
C GLY A 559 -10.16 -15.53 25.09
N ASN A 560 -9.95 -14.87 23.96
CA ASN A 560 -10.94 -14.05 23.26
C ASN A 560 -12.04 -14.83 22.50
N GLY A 561 -12.10 -16.17 22.65
CA GLY A 561 -13.09 -17.03 22.01
C GLY A 561 -12.88 -17.29 20.52
N LYS A 562 -11.85 -16.71 19.89
CA LYS A 562 -11.53 -16.85 18.46
C LYS A 562 -10.56 -17.98 18.20
N HIS A 563 -10.99 -19.19 18.53
CA HIS A 563 -10.15 -20.39 18.45
C HIS A 563 -10.80 -21.52 17.68
N ALA A 564 -11.91 -21.24 16.97
CA ALA A 564 -12.57 -22.20 16.12
C ALA A 564 -12.03 -22.12 14.69
N TYR A 565 -12.11 -23.22 13.95
CA TYR A 565 -11.71 -23.28 12.56
C TYR A 565 -12.75 -24.00 11.69
N SER A 566 -12.71 -23.69 10.39
CA SER A 566 -13.43 -24.43 9.36
C SER A 566 -12.53 -24.59 8.14
N PHE A 567 -12.31 -25.84 7.70
CA PHE A 567 -11.50 -26.20 6.55
C PHE A 567 -12.38 -26.85 5.48
N THR A 568 -12.35 -26.34 4.26
CA THR A 568 -13.16 -26.89 3.16
C THR A 568 -12.60 -28.23 2.69
N THR A 569 -13.45 -29.25 2.59
CA THR A 569 -13.04 -30.59 2.16
C THR A 569 -12.63 -30.58 0.68
N PRO A 570 -11.36 -30.85 0.34
CA PRO A 570 -10.87 -30.81 -1.04
C PRO A 570 -11.65 -31.75 -1.95
N ALA A 571 -11.89 -31.32 -3.20
CA ALA A 571 -12.57 -32.14 -4.20
C ALA A 571 -11.85 -33.47 -4.47
N SER A 572 -10.53 -33.52 -4.27
CA SER A 572 -9.72 -34.74 -4.40
C SER A 572 -10.11 -35.86 -3.41
N LEU A 573 -10.83 -35.54 -2.34
CA LEU A 573 -11.32 -36.51 -1.34
C LEU A 573 -12.79 -36.92 -1.59
N LYS A 574 -13.37 -36.51 -2.73
CA LYS A 574 -14.75 -36.80 -3.13
C LYS A 574 -14.77 -37.82 -4.27
N ASP A 575 -14.18 -38.98 -4.03
CA ASP A 575 -13.91 -40.00 -5.04
C ASP A 575 -14.62 -41.35 -4.75
N ASN A 576 -15.61 -41.33 -3.85
CA ASN A 576 -16.29 -42.51 -3.28
C ASN A 576 -15.40 -43.44 -2.45
N LYS A 577 -14.17 -43.06 -2.11
CA LYS A 577 -13.30 -43.83 -1.22
C LYS A 577 -13.35 -43.29 0.20
N THR A 578 -13.06 -44.18 1.16
CA THR A 578 -12.94 -43.82 2.57
C THR A 578 -11.53 -43.34 2.84
N HIS A 579 -11.38 -42.09 3.29
CA HIS A 579 -10.14 -41.47 3.71
C HIS A 579 -10.07 -41.31 5.23
N GLN A 580 -8.89 -41.45 5.81
CA GLN A 580 -8.63 -41.14 7.22
C GLN A 580 -8.13 -39.70 7.37
N ILE A 581 -8.95 -38.85 7.95
CA ILE A 581 -8.64 -37.44 8.16
C ILE A 581 -8.04 -37.24 9.54
N SER A 582 -6.79 -36.78 9.57
CA SER A 582 -6.13 -36.32 10.78
C SER A 582 -5.92 -34.81 10.75
N ALA A 583 -5.90 -34.19 11.93
CA ALA A 583 -5.63 -32.76 12.10
C ALA A 583 -4.67 -32.56 13.27
N LYS A 584 -3.65 -31.72 13.09
CA LYS A 584 -2.67 -31.39 14.13
C LYS A 584 -2.33 -29.90 14.10
N VAL A 585 -1.79 -29.38 15.19
CA VAL A 585 -1.21 -28.03 15.20
C VAL A 585 0.00 -28.02 14.27
N CYS A 586 0.04 -27.05 13.35
CA CYS A 586 1.13 -26.91 12.39
C CYS A 586 2.46 -26.72 13.13
N ASN A 587 3.53 -27.38 12.66
CA ASN A 587 4.85 -27.40 13.32
C ASN A 587 4.87 -27.91 14.77
N SER A 588 3.86 -28.66 15.20
CA SER A 588 3.76 -29.28 16.53
C SER A 588 3.44 -30.77 16.42
N SER A 589 3.77 -31.54 17.47
CA SER A 589 3.37 -32.94 17.61
C SER A 589 1.96 -33.10 18.20
N PHE A 590 1.27 -32.00 18.55
CA PHE A 590 -0.07 -32.03 19.10
C PHE A 590 -1.12 -32.33 18.02
N THR A 591 -1.56 -33.57 17.96
CA THR A 591 -2.73 -34.01 17.17
C THR A 591 -4.00 -33.62 17.90
N LEU A 592 -4.96 -33.04 17.17
CA LEU A 592 -6.24 -32.65 17.74
C LEU A 592 -6.99 -33.88 18.25
N LYS A 593 -7.69 -33.71 19.38
CA LYS A 593 -8.50 -34.79 19.96
C LYS A 593 -9.58 -35.21 18.96
N TYR A 594 -9.91 -36.51 18.98
CA TYR A 594 -10.82 -37.18 18.03
C TYR A 594 -10.30 -37.37 16.61
N ALA A 595 -9.05 -37.00 16.30
CA ALA A 595 -8.39 -37.46 15.09
C ALA A 595 -7.73 -38.85 15.30
N PRO A 596 -7.65 -39.69 14.25
CA PRO A 596 -8.23 -39.49 12.92
C PRO A 596 -9.74 -39.80 12.86
N LYS A 597 -10.44 -39.27 11.85
CA LYS A 597 -11.83 -39.61 11.52
C LYS A 597 -11.98 -40.06 10.06
N SER A 598 -12.83 -41.06 9.81
CA SER A 598 -13.15 -41.51 8.46
C SER A 598 -14.02 -40.50 7.71
N LEU A 599 -13.73 -40.32 6.43
CA LEU A 599 -14.49 -39.50 5.48
C LEU A 599 -14.73 -40.30 4.20
N THR A 600 -15.99 -40.52 3.81
CA THR A 600 -16.35 -41.12 2.52
C THR A 600 -17.28 -40.18 1.78
N CYS A 601 -16.90 -39.74 0.58
CA CYS A 601 -17.64 -38.72 -0.15
C CYS A 601 -17.85 -39.10 -1.61
N ALA A 602 -19.10 -39.02 -2.08
CA ALA A 602 -19.40 -39.28 -3.48
C ALA A 602 -18.82 -38.22 -4.43
N PRO A 603 -18.40 -38.60 -5.65
CA PRO A 603 -18.08 -37.66 -6.71
C PRO A 603 -19.32 -36.83 -7.03
N SER A 604 -19.11 -35.53 -7.25
CA SER A 604 -20.18 -34.54 -7.19
C SER A 604 -21.25 -34.77 -8.27
N ALA A 605 -22.37 -35.38 -7.88
CA ALA A 605 -23.69 -35.13 -8.46
C ALA A 605 -24.36 -33.96 -7.72
N ARG A 606 -25.14 -33.17 -8.45
CA ARG A 606 -25.69 -31.86 -8.02
C ARG A 606 -26.42 -31.89 -6.66
N LEU A 607 -26.08 -30.89 -5.83
CA LEU A 607 -26.88 -30.14 -4.82
C LEU A 607 -27.55 -30.86 -3.62
N SER A 608 -27.17 -30.49 -2.38
CA SER A 608 -27.87 -29.51 -1.49
C SER A 608 -27.63 -29.78 0.02
N ALA A 609 -27.98 -28.80 0.87
CA ALA A 609 -27.35 -28.41 2.14
C ALA A 609 -27.95 -28.96 3.47
N GLY A 610 -27.25 -28.69 4.58
CA GLY A 610 -27.80 -28.49 5.94
C GLY A 610 -26.78 -27.72 6.82
N SER A 611 -26.83 -26.38 6.90
CA SER A 611 -27.67 -25.46 7.71
C SER A 611 -27.01 -24.98 9.02
N ALA A 612 -26.52 -23.74 8.98
CA ALA A 612 -26.80 -22.71 9.99
C ALA A 612 -27.32 -21.50 9.19
N GLU A 613 -28.52 -21.01 9.46
CA GLU A 613 -29.15 -19.99 8.61
C GLU A 613 -28.60 -18.60 8.89
N SER A 614 -27.79 -18.08 7.96
CA SER A 614 -27.48 -16.66 7.84
C SER A 614 -28.73 -15.86 7.43
N LYS A 615 -28.88 -14.66 7.99
CA LYS A 615 -29.95 -13.71 7.65
C LYS A 615 -29.77 -13.17 6.22
N LEU A 616 -30.83 -13.20 5.43
CA LEU A 616 -30.88 -12.67 4.06
C LEU A 616 -30.83 -11.15 4.09
N GLU A 617 -29.80 -10.58 3.47
CA GLU A 617 -29.59 -9.15 3.34
C GLU A 617 -29.58 -8.77 1.86
N VAL A 618 -30.26 -7.68 1.51
CA VAL A 618 -30.41 -7.22 0.12
C VAL A 618 -30.12 -5.73 0.06
N THR A 619 -29.12 -5.36 -0.73
CA THR A 619 -28.69 -3.98 -0.93
C THR A 619 -28.84 -3.61 -2.39
N ILE A 620 -29.46 -2.46 -2.66
CA ILE A 620 -29.54 -1.90 -4.00
C ILE A 620 -28.33 -0.97 -4.21
N LEU A 621 -27.52 -1.26 -5.22
CA LEU A 621 -26.33 -0.50 -5.59
C LEU A 621 -26.72 0.60 -6.58
N GLY A 622 -27.36 1.65 -6.04
CA GLY A 622 -27.85 2.83 -6.78
C GLY A 622 -29.37 2.95 -6.72
N ASN A 623 -29.86 3.97 -6.01
CA ASN A 623 -31.27 4.36 -5.95
C ASN A 623 -31.32 5.89 -5.77
N PRO A 624 -31.89 6.67 -6.71
CA PRO A 624 -32.71 6.27 -7.85
C PRO A 624 -31.96 5.51 -8.95
N VAL A 625 -32.68 4.67 -9.71
CA VAL A 625 -32.18 3.81 -10.78
C VAL A 625 -32.52 4.44 -12.14
N GLN A 626 -31.58 4.38 -13.08
CA GLN A 626 -31.83 4.72 -14.50
C GLN A 626 -32.28 3.46 -15.28
N GLU A 627 -31.48 2.99 -16.23
CA GLU A 627 -31.84 1.81 -17.05
C GLU A 627 -31.48 0.48 -16.40
N GLN A 628 -30.54 0.47 -15.46
CA GLN A 628 -29.98 -0.75 -14.89
C GLN A 628 -29.97 -0.72 -13.37
N LEU A 629 -30.67 -1.67 -12.77
CA LEU A 629 -30.68 -1.93 -11.33
C LEU A 629 -29.58 -2.94 -10.99
N SER A 630 -28.72 -2.61 -10.04
CA SER A 630 -27.75 -3.54 -9.46
C SER A 630 -28.14 -3.91 -8.02
N VAL A 631 -28.11 -5.20 -7.70
CA VAL A 631 -28.55 -5.76 -6.42
C VAL A 631 -27.46 -6.67 -5.86
N GLU A 632 -27.03 -6.42 -4.64
CA GLU A 632 -26.17 -7.31 -3.86
C GLU A 632 -27.03 -8.07 -2.85
N VAL A 633 -26.83 -9.39 -2.74
CA VAL A 633 -27.50 -10.26 -1.77
C VAL A 633 -26.48 -11.04 -0.96
N ARG A 634 -26.64 -11.02 0.37
CA ARG A 634 -25.80 -11.76 1.32
C ARG A 634 -26.65 -12.68 2.18
N GLY A 635 -26.01 -13.68 2.77
CA GLY A 635 -26.66 -14.64 3.67
C GLY A 635 -27.51 -15.72 2.97
N ALA A 636 -27.39 -15.83 1.65
CA ALA A 636 -28.08 -16.83 0.83
C ALA A 636 -27.13 -17.87 0.19
N GLU A 637 -25.86 -17.93 0.59
CA GLU A 637 -24.86 -18.78 -0.06
C GLU A 637 -25.33 -20.24 -0.18
N GLY A 638 -25.23 -20.77 -1.40
CA GLY A 638 -25.65 -22.12 -1.73
C GLY A 638 -27.17 -22.32 -1.82
N LYS A 639 -27.99 -21.30 -1.55
CA LYS A 639 -29.46 -21.36 -1.63
C LYS A 639 -29.96 -20.73 -2.93
N PRO A 640 -31.12 -21.16 -3.46
CA PRO A 640 -31.75 -20.47 -4.58
C PRO A 640 -32.30 -19.12 -4.15
N LEU A 641 -32.15 -18.12 -5.02
CA LEU A 641 -32.75 -16.80 -4.88
C LEU A 641 -33.75 -16.54 -6.00
N ARG A 642 -34.91 -16.00 -5.64
CA ARG A 642 -35.88 -15.47 -6.61
C ARG A 642 -35.97 -13.96 -6.44
N PHE A 643 -35.66 -13.23 -7.50
CA PHE A 643 -35.79 -11.79 -7.60
C PHE A 643 -37.06 -11.47 -8.40
N GLN A 644 -37.91 -10.62 -7.87
CA GLN A 644 -39.12 -10.15 -8.53
C GLN A 644 -39.20 -8.63 -8.40
N ILE A 645 -39.26 -7.94 -9.53
CA ILE A 645 -39.41 -6.49 -9.61
C ILE A 645 -40.81 -6.23 -10.11
N SER A 646 -41.61 -5.45 -9.38
CA SER A 646 -42.97 -5.07 -9.77
C SER A 646 -43.21 -3.58 -9.61
N ASP A 647 -44.17 -3.05 -10.37
CA ASP A 647 -44.72 -1.72 -10.08
C ASP A 647 -45.69 -1.75 -8.89
N LEU A 648 -46.19 -0.58 -8.47
CA LEU A 648 -47.14 -0.48 -7.35
C LEU A 648 -48.51 -1.12 -7.62
N GLY A 649 -48.84 -1.37 -8.90
CA GLY A 649 -50.04 -2.12 -9.30
C GLY A 649 -49.87 -3.64 -9.21
N GLY A 650 -48.67 -4.13 -8.87
CA GLY A 650 -48.34 -5.54 -8.78
C GLY A 650 -47.98 -6.19 -10.11
N ARG A 651 -47.86 -5.42 -11.20
CA ARG A 651 -47.41 -5.95 -12.49
C ARG A 651 -45.91 -6.22 -12.41
N ILE A 652 -45.51 -7.47 -12.72
CA ILE A 652 -44.11 -7.89 -12.71
C ILE A 652 -43.39 -7.29 -13.92
N VAL A 653 -42.35 -6.50 -13.63
CA VAL A 653 -41.45 -5.87 -14.60
C VAL A 653 -40.31 -6.79 -14.99
N SER A 654 -39.75 -7.52 -14.02
CA SER A 654 -38.68 -8.49 -14.28
C SER A 654 -38.65 -9.54 -13.18
N GLU A 655 -38.30 -10.77 -13.56
CA GLU A 655 -38.12 -11.87 -12.64
C GLU A 655 -36.85 -12.65 -13.00
N ARG A 656 -36.11 -13.10 -11.99
CA ARG A 656 -34.94 -13.97 -12.18
C ARG A 656 -34.82 -14.95 -11.04
N ILE A 657 -34.44 -16.17 -11.38
CA ILE A 657 -34.06 -17.19 -10.42
C ILE A 657 -32.57 -17.41 -10.55
N VAL A 658 -31.87 -17.36 -9.41
CA VAL A 658 -30.50 -17.84 -9.26
C VAL A 658 -30.62 -19.17 -8.52
N GLU A 659 -30.24 -20.28 -9.15
CA GLU A 659 -30.42 -21.61 -8.56
C GLU A 659 -29.50 -21.84 -7.34
N ILE A 660 -28.32 -21.23 -7.35
CA ILE A 660 -27.32 -21.31 -6.29
C ILE A 660 -26.66 -19.95 -6.14
N ALA A 661 -26.95 -19.23 -5.06
CA ALA A 661 -26.33 -17.94 -4.78
C ALA A 661 -24.90 -18.11 -4.25
N LEU A 662 -24.02 -17.18 -4.61
CA LEU A 662 -22.66 -17.05 -4.07
C LEU A 662 -22.68 -16.48 -2.64
N GLY A 663 -21.53 -16.50 -1.95
CA GLY A 663 -21.37 -15.88 -0.62
C GLY A 663 -21.76 -14.41 -0.58
N VAL A 664 -21.50 -13.70 -1.68
CA VAL A 664 -22.05 -12.38 -2.01
C VAL A 664 -22.56 -12.46 -3.44
N GLU A 665 -23.87 -12.42 -3.61
CA GLU A 665 -24.53 -12.60 -4.90
C GLU A 665 -24.84 -11.24 -5.52
N ASN A 666 -24.28 -10.97 -6.70
CA ASN A 666 -24.48 -9.71 -7.42
C ASN A 666 -25.33 -9.93 -8.67
N GLN A 667 -26.48 -9.27 -8.73
CA GLN A 667 -27.43 -9.39 -9.82
C GLN A 667 -27.72 -8.05 -10.47
N GLN A 668 -27.82 -8.05 -11.79
CA GLN A 668 -28.14 -6.86 -12.58
C GLN A 668 -29.40 -7.06 -13.42
N PHE A 669 -30.31 -6.10 -13.35
CA PHE A 669 -31.58 -6.09 -14.07
C PHE A 669 -31.64 -4.87 -14.98
N ARG A 670 -31.95 -5.08 -16.27
CA ARG A 670 -32.29 -3.98 -17.17
C ARG A 670 -33.78 -3.70 -17.04
N LEU A 671 -34.11 -2.48 -16.62
CA LEU A 671 -35.48 -1.99 -16.51
C LEU A 671 -35.79 -1.25 -17.81
N GLY A 672 -36.75 -1.74 -18.61
CA GLY A 672 -37.10 -1.12 -19.90
C GLY A 672 -37.52 0.35 -19.77
N SER A 673 -37.26 1.16 -20.80
CA SER A 673 -37.48 2.63 -20.81
C SER A 673 -38.92 3.07 -20.52
N GLU A 674 -39.90 2.18 -20.70
CA GLU A 674 -41.33 2.45 -20.44
C GLU A 674 -41.73 2.33 -18.95
N VAL A 675 -40.82 1.87 -18.09
CA VAL A 675 -41.07 1.72 -16.66
C VAL A 675 -40.50 2.93 -15.91
N THR A 676 -41.34 3.76 -15.32
CA THR A 676 -40.95 4.96 -14.55
C THR A 676 -41.72 5.02 -13.23
N GLY A 677 -41.14 5.64 -12.20
CA GLY A 677 -41.76 5.79 -10.88
C GLY A 677 -41.30 4.75 -9.85
N LEU A 678 -42.07 4.60 -8.78
CA LEU A 678 -41.71 3.73 -7.65
C LEU A 678 -41.93 2.25 -7.99
N LEU A 679 -40.89 1.44 -7.82
CA LEU A 679 -40.90 0.00 -8.01
C LEU A 679 -40.57 -0.73 -6.70
N ILE A 680 -40.96 -1.99 -6.64
CA ILE A 680 -40.71 -2.90 -5.52
C ILE A 680 -39.83 -4.03 -6.03
N LEU A 681 -38.64 -4.17 -5.46
CA LEU A 681 -37.83 -5.37 -5.58
C LEU A 681 -38.11 -6.28 -4.39
N ARG A 682 -38.54 -7.51 -4.66
CA ARG A 682 -38.66 -8.58 -3.68
C ARG A 682 -37.64 -9.67 -3.99
N VAL A 683 -36.82 -10.02 -3.01
CA VAL A 683 -35.85 -11.12 -3.11
C VAL A 683 -36.23 -12.18 -2.09
N ILE A 684 -36.35 -13.42 -2.54
CA ILE A 684 -36.76 -14.57 -1.73
C ILE A 684 -35.63 -15.58 -1.71
N GLY A 685 -35.17 -15.96 -0.52
CA GLY A 685 -34.14 -16.98 -0.31
C GLY A 685 -34.54 -17.89 0.86
N GLY A 686 -34.82 -19.16 0.56
CA GLY A 686 -35.35 -20.09 1.56
C GLY A 686 -36.69 -19.61 2.15
N GLN A 687 -36.79 -19.52 3.48
CA GLN A 687 -37.97 -19.02 4.19
C GLN A 687 -37.99 -17.49 4.36
N GLN A 688 -36.94 -16.79 3.91
CA GLN A 688 -36.80 -15.34 4.09
C GLN A 688 -37.14 -14.60 2.81
N ALA A 689 -37.81 -13.46 2.95
CA ALA A 689 -38.08 -12.54 1.86
C ALA A 689 -37.75 -11.11 2.31
N VAL A 690 -36.95 -10.41 1.51
CA VAL A 690 -36.61 -9.00 1.73
C VAL A 690 -37.21 -8.18 0.60
N THR A 691 -37.90 -7.11 0.97
CA THR A 691 -38.54 -6.19 0.04
C THR A 691 -37.88 -4.83 0.14
N VAL A 692 -37.40 -4.30 -0.99
CA VAL A 692 -36.74 -3.01 -1.09
C VAL A 692 -37.47 -2.14 -2.11
N LYS A 693 -37.72 -0.88 -1.76
CA LYS A 693 -38.29 0.11 -2.69
C LYS A 693 -37.17 0.76 -3.49
N LEU A 694 -37.36 0.89 -4.80
CA LEU A 694 -36.45 1.64 -5.67
C LEU A 694 -37.24 2.61 -6.55
N LEU A 695 -36.70 3.81 -6.73
CA LEU A 695 -37.28 4.83 -7.60
C LEU A 695 -36.60 4.74 -8.96
N LYS A 696 -37.37 4.59 -10.04
CA LYS A 696 -36.85 4.68 -11.40
C LYS A 696 -37.26 6.00 -12.04
N TYR A 697 -36.30 6.74 -12.59
CA TYR A 697 -36.56 7.98 -13.31
C TYR A 697 -37.04 7.74 -14.74
#